data_AF-A0A961FQQ2-F1
#
_entry.id   AF-A0A961FQQ2-F1
#
_cell.length_a   1.000
_cell.length_b   1.000
_cell.length_c   1.000
_cell.angle_alpha   90.00
_cell.angle_beta   90.00
_cell.angle_gamma   90.00
#
_symmetry.space_group_name_H-M   'P 1'
#
loop_
_entity.id
_entity.type
_entity.pdbx_description
1 polymer ?
#
loop_
_entity_poly.entity_id
_entity_poly.type
_entity_poly.pdbx_seq_one_letter_code
_entity_poly.pdbx_strand_id
1 'polypeptide(L)'
;MIRIFLTFFFFSLTALTCHGEDLPTSAKSWYVSPKGDDLEAGSIEKPFATIQRAQESAQPGDTVYLRGGTYRMNESQISEREGIFARITSLNKSGEEGRPITYRAYREEKPVFDCSAVKPEGQRVTVFNVSGSWLRLEGIEVTGVQVTIRESTQSICFESQGSNNVFEGLSMHDGQAIGIYHVRGSNNLFLKCDAWNNWDRTSEDGMGGNVDGFGCHPKIGSTGNVFRGCRAWFNSDDGFDCLGANEAVVFEQCWAFYNGYSTKFEKLGNGLGFKVGGFGGRSLEEVPESIPRHVVRHCIAAGNKTAGFYANHHPGGLDWVHNSAYRNYTSFNLLGRLGDNVTDVDGYGHRLIDNLSYEATRDVSHLDVDQSKVEGNSFTVGLELTDKDFVSLEELQLMRPRPMDGGLPRIDFLRPSPTGKLVIGAGEDSPDRRGERCIGALPVATVETLFTIGLIGDSTVATTYGWGPAFADQVSDQVTVLNYAKNGATLAGLTRNLDALLKQKPDFVLIQFGHNDMKKYGAEDYGKHLKSYVEKVKQSGSQAIVVSSVTRRQFGEDGRIAPQIAHGDRSLPAFAKVAQAVANESKVPFIDLNTISIAHHNQIGPEASVEYNYEGTDRTHFSTAGGKAIAGLVIEELKTAAPELTEYLKNGSSSDAE
;
A
#
# COMPACT_ATOMS: atom_id res chain seq x y z
N MET A 1 -6.54 -1.74 -83.70
CA MET A 1 -6.52 -0.38 -83.11
C MET A 1 -7.70 -0.28 -82.16
N ILE A 2 -7.43 0.14 -80.92
CA ILE A 2 -8.25 0.03 -79.71
C ILE A 2 -9.66 0.64 -79.87
N ARG A 3 -10.71 -0.03 -79.36
CA ARG A 3 -11.97 0.62 -78.96
C ARG A 3 -12.36 0.15 -77.56
N ILE A 4 -12.52 1.13 -76.69
CA ILE A 4 -12.80 1.06 -75.25
C ILE A 4 -14.26 1.46 -75.01
N PHE A 5 -14.93 0.65 -74.19
CA PHE A 5 -16.00 0.88 -73.19
C PHE A 5 -17.19 1.83 -73.47
N LEU A 6 -18.41 1.39 -73.09
CA LEU A 6 -18.97 1.58 -71.73
C LEU A 6 -20.37 0.91 -71.63
N THR A 7 -20.57 0.05 -70.63
CA THR A 7 -21.90 -0.49 -70.28
C THR A 7 -22.21 -0.09 -68.84
N PHE A 8 -23.34 0.60 -68.64
CA PHE A 8 -23.84 1.01 -67.32
C PHE A 8 -24.46 -0.17 -66.58
N PHE A 9 -24.09 -0.37 -65.31
CA PHE A 9 -24.78 -1.25 -64.37
C PHE A 9 -25.50 -0.41 -63.30
N PHE A 10 -26.80 -0.63 -63.16
CA PHE A 10 -27.63 -0.13 -62.06
C PHE A 10 -27.37 -0.97 -60.80
N PHE A 11 -27.01 -0.35 -59.68
CA PHE A 11 -27.00 -0.99 -58.37
C PHE A 11 -28.31 -0.69 -57.62
N SER A 12 -29.01 -1.75 -57.24
CA SER A 12 -30.14 -1.73 -56.32
C SER A 12 -29.62 -1.69 -54.87
N LEU A 13 -30.02 -0.67 -54.11
CA LEU A 13 -29.65 -0.47 -52.71
C LEU A 13 -30.61 -1.27 -51.82
N THR A 14 -30.20 -2.42 -51.30
CA THR A 14 -30.88 -3.10 -50.19
C THR A 14 -30.40 -2.49 -48.87
N ALA A 15 -31.31 -1.85 -48.16
CA ALA A 15 -31.06 -1.33 -46.82
C ALA A 15 -30.91 -2.50 -45.84
N LEU A 16 -29.68 -2.75 -45.40
CA LEU A 16 -29.38 -3.62 -44.27
C LEU A 16 -29.62 -2.79 -43.01
N THR A 17 -30.72 -3.02 -42.30
CA THR A 17 -30.94 -2.46 -40.97
C THR A 17 -29.93 -3.07 -40.01
N CYS A 18 -28.84 -2.32 -39.76
CA CYS A 18 -27.90 -2.62 -38.70
C CYS A 18 -28.63 -2.38 -37.37
N HIS A 19 -29.05 -3.46 -36.69
CA HIS A 19 -29.34 -3.38 -35.26
C HIS A 19 -27.99 -3.23 -34.57
N GLY A 20 -27.57 -1.97 -34.35
CA GLY A 20 -26.60 -1.70 -33.31
C GLY A 20 -27.26 -2.09 -32.00
N GLU A 21 -26.84 -3.20 -31.43
CA GLU A 21 -27.07 -3.41 -30.00
C GLU A 21 -26.34 -2.28 -29.28
N ASP A 22 -27.11 -1.42 -28.62
CA ASP A 22 -26.61 -0.44 -27.67
C ASP A 22 -25.87 -1.20 -26.56
N LEU A 23 -24.56 -1.38 -26.72
CA LEU A 23 -23.70 -1.85 -25.65
C LEU A 23 -23.80 -0.83 -24.51
N PRO A 24 -24.23 -1.24 -23.30
CA PRO A 24 -24.39 -0.32 -22.20
C PRO A 24 -23.02 0.31 -21.88
N THR A 25 -22.97 1.63 -21.99
CA THR A 25 -21.77 2.46 -21.79
C THR A 25 -21.42 2.67 -20.30
N SER A 26 -22.16 2.08 -19.37
CA SER A 26 -21.88 2.12 -17.94
C SER A 26 -21.61 0.73 -17.35
N ALA A 27 -20.52 0.60 -16.60
CA ALA A 27 -20.23 -0.56 -15.75
C ALA A 27 -21.41 -0.93 -14.85
N LYS A 28 -21.78 -2.21 -14.81
CA LYS A 28 -22.84 -2.72 -13.92
C LYS A 28 -22.27 -3.17 -12.59
N SER A 29 -23.14 -3.16 -11.57
CA SER A 29 -22.85 -3.71 -10.25
C SER A 29 -23.70 -4.95 -10.02
N TRP A 30 -23.04 -6.06 -9.68
CA TRP A 30 -23.66 -7.32 -9.28
C TRP A 30 -23.42 -7.54 -7.78
N TYR A 31 -24.34 -8.20 -7.10
CA TYR A 31 -24.22 -8.46 -5.66
C TYR A 31 -24.34 -9.95 -5.38
N VAL A 32 -23.45 -10.45 -4.52
CA VAL A 32 -23.43 -11.84 -4.04
C VAL A 32 -23.56 -11.82 -2.52
N SER A 33 -24.35 -12.72 -1.94
CA SER A 33 -24.57 -12.77 -0.49
C SER A 33 -24.74 -14.20 0.03
N PRO A 34 -24.37 -14.52 1.29
CA PRO A 34 -24.63 -15.84 1.87
C PRO A 34 -26.11 -16.22 1.95
N LYS A 35 -27.02 -15.23 1.82
CA LYS A 35 -28.48 -15.42 1.80
C LYS A 35 -29.09 -15.17 0.41
N GLY A 36 -28.25 -15.02 -0.61
CA GLY A 36 -28.70 -14.82 -1.99
C GLY A 36 -29.26 -16.09 -2.63
N ASP A 37 -29.70 -15.95 -3.87
CA ASP A 37 -30.23 -17.03 -4.70
C ASP A 37 -29.74 -16.81 -6.15
N ASP A 38 -29.17 -17.83 -6.78
CA ASP A 38 -28.62 -17.73 -8.14
C ASP A 38 -29.71 -17.62 -9.23
N LEU A 39 -30.99 -17.80 -8.84
CA LEU A 39 -32.15 -17.53 -9.67
C LEU A 39 -32.63 -16.06 -9.62
N GLU A 40 -32.11 -15.28 -8.68
CA GLU A 40 -32.48 -13.87 -8.51
C GLU A 40 -31.73 -12.95 -9.49
N ALA A 41 -32.02 -11.65 -9.44
CA ALA A 41 -31.53 -10.68 -10.42
C ALA A 41 -30.06 -10.26 -10.24
N GLY A 42 -29.43 -10.56 -9.10
CA GLY A 42 -28.08 -10.08 -8.76
C GLY A 42 -28.02 -8.61 -8.35
N SER A 43 -29.15 -8.01 -7.97
CA SER A 43 -29.21 -6.64 -7.41
C SER A 43 -28.87 -6.63 -5.92
N ILE A 44 -28.70 -5.45 -5.32
CA ILE A 44 -28.39 -5.35 -3.88
C ILE A 44 -29.52 -5.91 -2.98
N GLU A 45 -30.78 -5.79 -3.42
CA GLU A 45 -31.97 -6.32 -2.73
C GLU A 45 -32.17 -7.82 -2.99
N LYS A 46 -31.76 -8.28 -4.17
CA LYS A 46 -31.95 -9.66 -4.66
C LYS A 46 -30.61 -10.22 -5.18
N PRO A 47 -29.62 -10.43 -4.28
CA PRO A 47 -28.28 -10.82 -4.67
C PRO A 47 -28.22 -12.29 -5.12
N PHE A 48 -27.23 -12.61 -5.94
CA PHE A 48 -26.86 -13.99 -6.24
C PHE A 48 -26.35 -14.71 -4.99
N ALA A 49 -26.41 -16.05 -4.98
CA ALA A 49 -25.83 -16.88 -3.93
C ALA A 49 -24.33 -17.10 -4.13
N THR A 50 -23.86 -17.18 -5.39
CA THR A 50 -22.49 -17.59 -5.72
C THR A 50 -21.73 -16.58 -6.58
N ILE A 51 -20.40 -16.56 -6.40
CA ILE A 51 -19.51 -15.82 -7.31
C ILE A 51 -19.56 -16.41 -8.71
N GLN A 52 -19.72 -17.73 -8.85
CA GLN A 52 -19.80 -18.41 -10.15
C GLN A 52 -20.94 -17.83 -11.01
N ARG A 53 -22.14 -17.68 -10.43
CA ARG A 53 -23.29 -17.07 -11.11
C ARG A 53 -23.06 -15.60 -11.48
N ALA A 54 -22.40 -14.85 -10.59
CA ALA A 54 -22.05 -13.46 -10.85
C ALA A 54 -21.03 -13.32 -11.99
N GLN A 55 -19.99 -14.17 -11.99
CA GLN A 55 -18.97 -14.25 -13.03
C GLN A 55 -19.61 -14.50 -14.41
N GLU A 56 -20.55 -15.45 -14.52
CA GLU A 56 -21.27 -15.70 -15.79
C GLU A 56 -21.97 -14.45 -16.33
N SER A 57 -22.49 -13.61 -15.44
CA SER A 57 -23.23 -12.39 -15.76
C SER A 57 -22.33 -11.18 -16.06
N ALA A 58 -21.19 -11.06 -15.38
CA ALA A 58 -20.32 -9.90 -15.42
C ALA A 58 -19.62 -9.70 -16.77
N GLN A 59 -19.49 -8.46 -17.24
CA GLN A 59 -18.76 -8.08 -18.46
C GLN A 59 -17.56 -7.19 -18.14
N PRO A 60 -16.60 -6.98 -19.06
CA PRO A 60 -15.48 -6.06 -18.83
C PRO A 60 -15.91 -4.68 -18.30
N GLY A 61 -15.33 -4.28 -17.16
CA GLY A 61 -15.65 -3.05 -16.44
C GLY A 61 -16.67 -3.22 -15.30
N ASP A 62 -17.40 -4.34 -15.24
CA ASP A 62 -18.36 -4.59 -14.16
C ASP A 62 -17.69 -4.84 -12.81
N THR A 63 -18.44 -4.58 -11.74
CA THR A 63 -18.04 -4.92 -10.36
C THR A 63 -19.03 -5.89 -9.74
N VAL A 64 -18.52 -6.98 -9.19
CA VAL A 64 -19.22 -7.96 -8.35
C VAL A 64 -18.90 -7.64 -6.89
N TYR A 65 -19.88 -7.10 -6.18
CA TYR A 65 -19.81 -6.82 -4.75
C TYR A 65 -20.17 -8.04 -3.92
N LEU A 66 -19.27 -8.43 -3.02
CA LEU A 66 -19.41 -9.55 -2.11
C LEU A 66 -19.88 -9.04 -0.75
N ARG A 67 -21.10 -9.40 -0.36
CA ARG A 67 -21.66 -9.03 0.94
C ARG A 67 -20.97 -9.82 2.06
N GLY A 68 -20.89 -9.22 3.24
CA GLY A 68 -20.28 -9.81 4.41
C GLY A 68 -21.04 -11.00 4.96
N GLY A 69 -20.30 -11.83 5.69
CA GLY A 69 -20.78 -13.06 6.30
C GLY A 69 -20.12 -14.30 5.73
N THR A 70 -20.48 -15.45 6.29
CA THR A 70 -19.88 -16.74 5.95
C THR A 70 -20.62 -17.41 4.80
N TYR A 71 -19.95 -17.56 3.66
CA TYR A 71 -20.34 -18.41 2.54
C TYR A 71 -19.94 -19.85 2.85
N ARG A 72 -20.89 -20.66 3.31
CA ARG A 72 -20.66 -22.09 3.58
C ARG A 72 -20.65 -22.85 2.26
N MET A 73 -19.46 -23.17 1.78
CA MET A 73 -19.27 -23.85 0.51
C MET A 73 -19.62 -25.33 0.64
N ASN A 74 -20.20 -25.90 -0.41
CA ASN A 74 -20.54 -27.32 -0.48
C ASN A 74 -20.22 -27.90 -1.87
N GLU A 75 -20.16 -29.22 -1.98
CA GLU A 75 -19.74 -29.88 -3.22
C GLU A 75 -20.69 -29.69 -4.40
N SER A 76 -21.96 -29.33 -4.19
CA SER A 76 -22.86 -29.01 -5.30
C SER A 76 -22.51 -27.70 -6.00
N GLN A 77 -21.68 -26.86 -5.37
CA GLN A 77 -21.16 -25.62 -5.94
C GLN A 77 -19.85 -25.81 -6.71
N ILE A 78 -19.34 -27.04 -6.86
CA ILE A 78 -18.15 -27.31 -7.69
C ILE A 78 -18.49 -27.00 -9.15
N SER A 79 -17.93 -25.92 -9.68
CA SER A 79 -18.14 -25.45 -11.05
C SER A 79 -17.53 -26.39 -12.09
N GLU A 80 -16.42 -27.03 -11.76
CA GLU A 80 -15.66 -27.85 -12.70
C GLU A 80 -14.93 -29.00 -12.00
N ARG A 81 -14.97 -30.18 -12.63
CA ARG A 81 -14.13 -31.33 -12.26
C ARG A 81 -13.28 -31.71 -13.46
N GLU A 82 -11.95 -31.59 -13.32
CA GLU A 82 -10.99 -31.93 -14.36
C GLU A 82 -9.89 -32.82 -13.77
N GLY A 83 -9.90 -34.10 -14.14
CA GLY A 83 -8.98 -35.09 -13.57
C GLY A 83 -9.08 -35.11 -12.04
N ILE A 84 -7.94 -34.91 -11.36
CA ILE A 84 -7.87 -34.87 -9.89
C ILE A 84 -8.35 -33.55 -9.29
N PHE A 85 -8.73 -32.54 -10.07
CA PHE A 85 -9.09 -31.21 -9.55
C PHE A 85 -10.61 -31.05 -9.47
N ALA A 86 -11.08 -30.62 -8.30
CA ALA A 86 -12.42 -30.08 -8.07
C ALA A 86 -12.31 -28.57 -7.84
N ARG A 87 -12.74 -27.77 -8.82
CA ARG A 87 -12.71 -26.31 -8.77
C ARG A 87 -14.08 -25.80 -8.33
N ILE A 88 -14.10 -25.06 -7.22
CA ILE A 88 -15.35 -24.54 -6.66
C ILE A 88 -15.86 -23.38 -7.51
N THR A 89 -15.03 -22.38 -7.75
CA THR A 89 -15.36 -21.21 -8.55
C THR A 89 -14.37 -21.05 -9.71
N SER A 90 -14.88 -20.97 -10.93
CA SER A 90 -14.07 -20.76 -12.14
C SER A 90 -14.21 -19.32 -12.62
N LEU A 91 -13.16 -18.51 -12.41
CA LEU A 91 -13.08 -17.14 -12.89
C LEU A 91 -12.39 -17.08 -14.26
N ASN A 92 -13.11 -17.49 -15.29
CA ASN A 92 -12.57 -17.72 -16.63
C ASN A 92 -12.87 -16.61 -17.67
N LYS A 93 -13.80 -15.69 -17.41
CA LYS A 93 -13.95 -14.50 -18.27
C LYS A 93 -12.86 -13.49 -17.95
N SER A 94 -12.46 -12.74 -18.96
CA SER A 94 -11.46 -11.68 -18.82
C SER A 94 -12.13 -10.31 -18.85
N GLY A 95 -11.56 -9.36 -18.13
CA GLY A 95 -11.77 -7.95 -18.38
C GLY A 95 -10.96 -7.47 -19.58
N GLU A 96 -10.85 -6.15 -19.70
CA GLU A 96 -10.01 -5.47 -20.70
C GLU A 96 -9.07 -4.47 -20.00
N GLU A 97 -8.03 -4.03 -20.70
CA GLU A 97 -7.19 -2.94 -20.23
C GLU A 97 -8.04 -1.69 -19.93
N GLY A 98 -7.89 -1.13 -18.74
CA GLY A 98 -8.72 -0.02 -18.26
C GLY A 98 -10.16 -0.37 -17.89
N ARG A 99 -10.61 -1.61 -18.13
CA ARG A 99 -11.96 -2.11 -17.80
C ARG A 99 -11.89 -3.52 -17.20
N PRO A 100 -11.24 -3.68 -16.04
CA PRO A 100 -11.16 -4.99 -15.39
C PRO A 100 -12.54 -5.46 -14.92
N ILE A 101 -12.73 -6.78 -14.77
CA ILE A 101 -13.84 -7.30 -13.98
C ILE A 101 -13.39 -7.36 -12.53
N THR A 102 -14.11 -6.70 -11.63
CA THR A 102 -13.71 -6.56 -10.22
C THR A 102 -14.61 -7.39 -9.31
N TYR A 103 -14.04 -8.26 -8.50
CA TYR A 103 -14.69 -9.02 -7.42
C TYR A 103 -14.21 -8.45 -6.10
N ARG A 104 -15.07 -7.73 -5.37
CA ARG A 104 -14.63 -7.01 -4.16
C ARG A 104 -15.61 -7.10 -3.01
N ALA A 105 -15.09 -7.14 -1.79
CA ALA A 105 -15.87 -6.92 -0.59
C ALA A 105 -16.71 -5.63 -0.70
N TYR A 106 -17.96 -5.69 -0.25
CA TYR A 106 -18.86 -4.54 -0.27
C TYR A 106 -18.56 -3.60 0.89
N ARG A 107 -17.89 -2.47 0.61
CA ARG A 107 -17.45 -1.52 1.65
C ARG A 107 -16.57 -2.25 2.69
N GLU A 108 -16.77 -1.98 3.97
CA GLU A 108 -16.04 -2.62 5.08
C GLU A 108 -16.60 -4.00 5.48
N GLU A 109 -17.51 -4.58 4.69
CA GLU A 109 -18.04 -5.91 4.98
C GLU A 109 -16.99 -7.01 4.71
N LYS A 110 -17.03 -8.11 5.48
CA LYS A 110 -16.06 -9.22 5.38
C LYS A 110 -16.71 -10.49 4.79
N PRO A 111 -16.48 -10.81 3.51
CA PRO A 111 -16.93 -12.07 2.92
C PRO A 111 -15.95 -13.20 3.26
N VAL A 112 -16.43 -14.22 3.99
CA VAL A 112 -15.62 -15.39 4.40
C VAL A 112 -16.12 -16.64 3.71
N PHE A 113 -15.29 -17.27 2.88
CA PHE A 113 -15.59 -18.52 2.19
C PHE A 113 -15.09 -19.71 3.00
N ASP A 114 -16.02 -20.37 3.70
CA ASP A 114 -15.75 -21.55 4.52
C ASP A 114 -15.91 -22.82 3.67
N CYS A 115 -14.79 -23.48 3.39
CA CYS A 115 -14.72 -24.69 2.57
C CYS A 115 -14.68 -25.99 3.40
N SER A 116 -14.95 -25.93 4.71
CA SER A 116 -14.85 -27.08 5.63
C SER A 116 -15.71 -28.29 5.25
N ALA A 117 -16.79 -28.07 4.50
CA ALA A 117 -17.71 -29.10 4.04
C ALA A 117 -17.44 -29.62 2.62
N VAL A 118 -16.45 -29.08 1.90
CA VAL A 118 -16.10 -29.53 0.54
C VAL A 118 -15.02 -30.60 0.63
N LYS A 119 -15.41 -31.88 0.50
CA LYS A 119 -14.51 -33.04 0.70
C LYS A 119 -14.65 -34.07 -0.42
N PRO A 120 -14.48 -33.66 -1.69
CA PRO A 120 -14.61 -34.59 -2.81
C PRO A 120 -13.57 -35.71 -2.66
N GLU A 121 -14.03 -36.96 -2.73
CA GLU A 121 -13.17 -38.13 -2.60
C GLU A 121 -12.19 -38.21 -3.79
N GLY A 122 -10.91 -38.46 -3.50
CA GLY A 122 -9.87 -38.63 -4.52
C GLY A 122 -9.52 -37.37 -5.33
N GLN A 123 -9.93 -36.18 -4.88
CA GLN A 123 -9.69 -34.93 -5.60
C GLN A 123 -9.03 -33.84 -4.72
N ARG A 124 -8.21 -33.02 -5.38
CA ARG A 124 -7.71 -31.73 -4.89
C ARG A 124 -8.82 -30.70 -4.96
N VAL A 125 -8.87 -29.82 -3.97
CA VAL A 125 -9.82 -28.69 -3.98
C VAL A 125 -9.08 -27.43 -4.43
N THR A 126 -9.62 -26.76 -5.44
CA THR A 126 -9.22 -25.39 -5.82
C THR A 126 -10.42 -24.47 -5.58
N VAL A 127 -10.33 -23.53 -4.64
CA VAL A 127 -11.49 -22.67 -4.31
C VAL A 127 -11.77 -21.69 -5.45
N PHE A 128 -10.76 -20.95 -5.88
CA PHE A 128 -10.83 -20.02 -7.01
C PHE A 128 -9.81 -20.40 -8.08
N ASN A 129 -10.28 -20.88 -9.22
CA ASN A 129 -9.46 -21.04 -10.42
C ASN A 129 -9.54 -19.77 -11.27
N VAL A 130 -8.46 -19.00 -11.33
CA VAL A 130 -8.40 -17.68 -11.95
C VAL A 130 -7.63 -17.74 -13.26
N SER A 131 -8.33 -18.17 -14.32
CA SER A 131 -7.78 -18.28 -15.69
C SER A 131 -8.06 -17.05 -16.56
N GLY A 132 -9.02 -16.20 -16.17
CA GLY A 132 -9.27 -14.92 -16.81
C GLY A 132 -8.16 -13.91 -16.56
N SER A 133 -8.04 -12.95 -17.49
CA SER A 133 -7.10 -11.82 -17.43
C SER A 133 -7.83 -10.51 -17.10
N TRP A 134 -7.10 -9.48 -16.66
CA TRP A 134 -7.68 -8.19 -16.28
C TRP A 134 -8.77 -8.32 -15.21
N LEU A 135 -8.51 -9.13 -14.20
CA LEU A 135 -9.38 -9.34 -13.05
C LEU A 135 -8.82 -8.62 -11.83
N ARG A 136 -9.71 -8.14 -10.97
CA ARG A 136 -9.36 -7.66 -9.63
C ARG A 136 -10.11 -8.48 -8.60
N LEU A 137 -9.40 -9.07 -7.64
CA LEU A 137 -9.97 -9.81 -6.53
C LEU A 137 -9.54 -9.10 -5.24
N GLU A 138 -10.50 -8.57 -4.49
CA GLU A 138 -10.22 -7.63 -3.40
C GLU A 138 -10.98 -7.99 -2.11
N GLY A 139 -10.27 -8.16 -1.00
CA GLY A 139 -10.87 -8.34 0.33
C GLY A 139 -11.62 -9.67 0.53
N ILE A 140 -11.15 -10.76 -0.08
CA ILE A 140 -11.76 -12.09 0.05
C ILE A 140 -11.02 -12.90 1.10
N GLU A 141 -11.75 -13.48 2.05
CA GLU A 141 -11.22 -14.42 3.05
C GLU A 141 -11.64 -15.86 2.72
N VAL A 142 -10.72 -16.80 2.81
CA VAL A 142 -10.94 -18.24 2.55
C VAL A 142 -10.44 -19.06 3.73
N THR A 143 -11.31 -19.91 4.25
CA THR A 143 -11.00 -20.77 5.41
C THR A 143 -11.39 -22.22 5.19
N GLY A 144 -10.76 -23.14 5.93
CA GLY A 144 -11.27 -24.51 6.05
C GLY A 144 -11.15 -25.37 4.79
N VAL A 145 -10.34 -24.99 3.80
CA VAL A 145 -10.11 -25.81 2.59
C VAL A 145 -9.55 -27.18 3.00
N GLN A 146 -10.05 -28.24 2.38
CA GLN A 146 -9.74 -29.62 2.77
C GLN A 146 -8.79 -30.31 1.78
N VAL A 147 -8.01 -31.25 2.30
CA VAL A 147 -7.34 -32.31 1.53
C VAL A 147 -8.01 -33.63 1.92
N THR A 148 -8.28 -34.49 0.93
CA THR A 148 -8.89 -35.81 1.13
C THR A 148 -8.01 -36.96 0.62
N ILE A 149 -7.15 -36.68 -0.35
CA ILE A 149 -6.14 -37.60 -0.90
C ILE A 149 -5.10 -37.94 0.19
N ARG A 150 -4.66 -39.20 0.25
CA ARG A 150 -3.72 -39.70 1.27
C ARG A 150 -2.28 -39.73 0.78
N GLU A 151 -2.08 -39.80 -0.52
CA GLU A 151 -0.79 -39.69 -1.18
C GLU A 151 -0.36 -38.21 -1.33
N SER A 152 0.88 -38.00 -1.79
CA SER A 152 1.44 -36.65 -1.99
C SER A 152 0.56 -35.78 -2.87
N THR A 153 0.13 -34.63 -2.34
CA THR A 153 -0.91 -33.80 -2.93
C THR A 153 -0.92 -32.38 -2.36
N GLN A 154 -1.77 -31.52 -2.94
CA GLN A 154 -2.05 -30.18 -2.43
C GLN A 154 -3.45 -29.72 -2.86
N SER A 155 -4.16 -29.02 -1.98
CA SER A 155 -5.33 -28.19 -2.33
C SER A 155 -4.89 -26.72 -2.39
N ILE A 156 -5.70 -25.86 -3.01
CA ILE A 156 -5.32 -24.47 -3.33
C ILE A 156 -6.51 -23.53 -3.04
N CYS A 157 -6.27 -22.40 -2.36
CA CYS A 157 -7.30 -21.38 -2.23
C CYS A 157 -7.45 -20.59 -3.55
N PHE A 158 -6.36 -20.04 -4.09
CA PHE A 158 -6.37 -19.32 -5.37
C PHE A 158 -5.33 -19.87 -6.34
N GLU A 159 -5.78 -20.49 -7.43
CA GLU A 159 -4.92 -20.89 -8.55
C GLU A 159 -4.91 -19.78 -9.61
N SER A 160 -3.74 -19.21 -9.89
CA SER A 160 -3.58 -18.08 -10.81
C SER A 160 -2.94 -18.52 -12.14
N GLN A 161 -3.65 -18.28 -13.24
CA GLN A 161 -3.24 -18.66 -14.59
C GLN A 161 -3.37 -17.54 -15.65
N GLY A 162 -4.21 -16.53 -15.40
CA GLY A 162 -4.40 -15.39 -16.31
C GLY A 162 -3.39 -14.26 -16.11
N SER A 163 -3.46 -13.23 -16.95
CA SER A 163 -2.52 -12.10 -16.97
C SER A 163 -3.16 -10.78 -16.54
N ASN A 164 -2.34 -9.83 -16.11
CA ASN A 164 -2.76 -8.47 -15.72
C ASN A 164 -3.83 -8.47 -14.63
N ASN A 165 -3.78 -9.45 -13.72
CA ASN A 165 -4.71 -9.51 -12.59
C ASN A 165 -4.13 -8.85 -11.35
N VAL A 166 -5.01 -8.36 -10.48
CA VAL A 166 -4.68 -7.86 -9.15
C VAL A 166 -5.39 -8.72 -8.11
N PHE A 167 -4.64 -9.24 -7.16
CA PHE A 167 -5.13 -9.95 -5.98
C PHE A 167 -4.78 -9.08 -4.78
N GLU A 168 -5.74 -8.35 -4.22
CA GLU A 168 -5.48 -7.36 -3.17
C GLU A 168 -6.19 -7.71 -1.86
N GLY A 169 -5.46 -7.70 -0.74
CA GLY A 169 -6.05 -7.87 0.58
C GLY A 169 -6.76 -9.22 0.77
N LEU A 170 -6.27 -10.27 0.12
CA LEU A 170 -6.81 -11.62 0.28
C LEU A 170 -6.28 -12.24 1.58
N SER A 171 -7.11 -13.03 2.26
CA SER A 171 -6.70 -13.79 3.44
C SER A 171 -7.02 -15.28 3.27
N MET A 172 -6.02 -16.14 3.43
CA MET A 172 -6.15 -17.58 3.24
C MET A 172 -5.61 -18.30 4.47
N HIS A 173 -6.48 -18.87 5.30
CA HIS A 173 -6.04 -19.42 6.58
C HIS A 173 -6.92 -20.51 7.17
N ASP A 174 -6.41 -21.14 8.24
CA ASP A 174 -7.13 -22.19 8.98
C ASP A 174 -7.63 -23.33 8.05
N GLY A 175 -6.80 -23.68 7.06
CA GLY A 175 -7.10 -24.68 6.04
C GLY A 175 -5.99 -25.72 5.87
N GLN A 176 -6.15 -26.60 4.89
CA GLN A 176 -5.16 -27.60 4.47
C GLN A 176 -4.57 -27.29 3.09
N ALA A 177 -4.78 -26.08 2.58
CA ALA A 177 -4.47 -25.70 1.21
C ALA A 177 -3.37 -24.63 1.16
N ILE A 178 -2.63 -24.62 0.06
CA ILE A 178 -1.78 -23.49 -0.31
C ILE A 178 -2.65 -22.23 -0.44
N GLY A 179 -2.15 -21.08 0.00
CA GLY A 179 -2.85 -19.80 -0.13
C GLY A 179 -3.04 -19.41 -1.60
N ILE A 180 -1.97 -18.97 -2.27
CA ILE A 180 -1.97 -18.70 -3.71
C ILE A 180 -0.99 -19.63 -4.40
N TYR A 181 -1.40 -20.21 -5.52
CA TYR A 181 -0.57 -21.03 -6.40
C TYR A 181 -0.59 -20.44 -7.81
N HIS A 182 0.46 -19.71 -8.19
CA HIS A 182 0.59 -19.09 -9.50
C HIS A 182 1.40 -19.97 -10.45
N VAL A 183 0.84 -20.25 -11.63
CA VAL A 183 1.43 -21.22 -12.58
C VAL A 183 1.67 -20.60 -13.96
N ARG A 184 0.77 -19.73 -14.42
CA ARG A 184 0.82 -19.10 -15.74
C ARG A 184 0.30 -17.67 -15.68
N GLY A 185 0.66 -16.89 -16.69
CA GLY A 185 0.17 -15.54 -16.88
C GLY A 185 1.15 -14.48 -16.38
N SER A 186 1.08 -13.30 -17.00
CA SER A 186 2.07 -12.24 -16.85
C SER A 186 1.46 -11.03 -16.15
N ASN A 187 2.31 -10.20 -15.55
CA ASN A 187 1.94 -8.93 -14.93
C ASN A 187 0.86 -9.06 -13.83
N ASN A 188 0.87 -10.16 -13.08
CA ASN A 188 -0.01 -10.29 -11.93
C ASN A 188 0.60 -9.61 -10.71
N LEU A 189 -0.23 -8.86 -9.98
CA LEU A 189 0.14 -8.22 -8.73
C LEU A 189 -0.61 -8.90 -7.58
N PHE A 190 0.14 -9.54 -6.69
CA PHE A 190 -0.36 -10.07 -5.42
C PHE A 190 0.00 -9.07 -4.33
N LEU A 191 -0.99 -8.34 -3.84
CA LEU A 191 -0.81 -7.14 -3.03
C LEU A 191 -1.47 -7.32 -1.66
N LYS A 192 -0.72 -7.09 -0.58
CA LYS A 192 -1.28 -7.05 0.79
C LYS A 192 -2.00 -8.34 1.21
N CYS A 193 -1.64 -9.49 0.65
CA CYS A 193 -2.28 -10.76 0.97
C CYS A 193 -1.67 -11.42 2.22
N ASP A 194 -2.49 -12.16 2.96
CA ASP A 194 -2.06 -12.95 4.12
C ASP A 194 -2.36 -14.43 3.90
N ALA A 195 -1.38 -15.30 4.14
CA ALA A 195 -1.56 -16.75 4.11
C ALA A 195 -1.02 -17.37 5.41
N TRP A 196 -1.88 -17.95 6.23
CA TRP A 196 -1.45 -18.39 7.56
C TRP A 196 -2.19 -19.55 8.18
N ASN A 197 -1.54 -20.27 9.10
CA ASN A 197 -2.10 -21.47 9.75
C ASN A 197 -2.69 -22.46 8.74
N ASN A 198 -1.98 -22.68 7.63
CA ASN A 198 -2.34 -23.65 6.60
C ASN A 198 -1.50 -24.90 6.79
N TRP A 199 -2.17 -26.03 7.01
CA TRP A 199 -1.51 -27.29 7.35
C TRP A 199 -2.31 -28.48 6.84
N ASP A 200 -1.74 -29.18 5.87
CA ASP A 200 -2.24 -30.50 5.46
C ASP A 200 -1.82 -31.56 6.48
N ARG A 201 -2.81 -32.00 7.25
CA ARG A 201 -2.71 -33.05 8.27
C ARG A 201 -3.32 -34.38 7.78
N THR A 202 -3.62 -34.47 6.49
CA THR A 202 -4.40 -35.54 5.88
C THR A 202 -3.56 -36.42 4.96
N SER A 203 -2.74 -35.81 4.10
CA SER A 203 -1.87 -36.52 3.18
C SER A 203 -0.55 -36.95 3.82
N GLU A 204 0.09 -37.94 3.22
CA GLU A 204 1.40 -38.45 3.58
C GLU A 204 1.51 -38.79 5.08
N ASP A 205 2.47 -38.20 5.78
CA ASP A 205 2.71 -38.36 7.22
C ASP A 205 1.98 -37.30 8.07
N GLY A 206 1.14 -36.46 7.44
CA GLY A 206 0.44 -35.36 8.08
C GLY A 206 1.34 -34.20 8.52
N MET A 207 2.59 -34.14 8.05
CA MET A 207 3.51 -33.04 8.35
C MET A 207 3.30 -31.83 7.42
N GLY A 208 2.48 -31.98 6.38
CA GLY A 208 2.07 -30.89 5.50
C GLY A 208 3.20 -30.34 4.63
N GLY A 209 4.10 -31.20 4.14
CA GLY A 209 5.28 -30.82 3.36
C GLY A 209 5.03 -30.23 1.97
N ASN A 210 3.78 -29.90 1.61
CA ASN A 210 3.40 -29.29 0.34
C ASN A 210 2.46 -28.07 0.52
N VAL A 211 2.37 -27.51 1.74
CA VAL A 211 1.46 -26.39 2.02
C VAL A 211 2.24 -25.13 2.34
N ASP A 212 2.44 -24.35 1.29
CA ASP A 212 3.02 -23.02 1.36
C ASP A 212 1.98 -21.94 1.61
N GLY A 213 2.44 -20.78 2.08
CA GLY A 213 1.63 -19.56 2.02
C GLY A 213 1.38 -19.13 0.56
N PHE A 214 2.47 -19.00 -0.19
CA PHE A 214 2.46 -18.54 -1.58
C PHE A 214 3.42 -19.38 -2.45
N GLY A 215 2.86 -20.22 -3.34
CA GLY A 215 3.60 -20.91 -4.39
C GLY A 215 3.57 -20.12 -5.70
N CYS A 216 4.73 -19.83 -6.29
CA CYS A 216 4.85 -19.10 -7.55
C CYS A 216 5.79 -19.82 -8.51
N HIS A 217 5.21 -20.57 -9.44
CA HIS A 217 5.91 -21.48 -10.36
C HIS A 217 5.60 -21.13 -11.83
N PRO A 218 5.87 -19.87 -12.26
CA PRO A 218 5.52 -19.39 -13.59
C PRO A 218 6.16 -20.26 -14.69
N LYS A 219 5.36 -20.63 -15.69
CA LYS A 219 5.89 -21.23 -16.93
C LYS A 219 6.56 -20.18 -17.81
N ILE A 220 7.35 -20.65 -18.78
CA ILE A 220 8.02 -19.81 -19.78
C ILE A 220 7.01 -18.83 -20.40
N GLY A 221 7.38 -17.56 -20.47
CA GLY A 221 6.55 -16.45 -20.96
C GLY A 221 5.67 -15.76 -19.91
N SER A 222 5.57 -16.30 -18.69
CA SER A 222 4.77 -15.75 -17.58
C SER A 222 5.58 -14.75 -16.74
N THR A 223 5.87 -13.59 -17.31
CA THR A 223 6.79 -12.58 -16.75
C THR A 223 6.10 -11.49 -15.94
N GLY A 224 6.86 -10.72 -15.15
CA GLY A 224 6.36 -9.50 -14.51
C GLY A 224 5.45 -9.73 -13.30
N ASN A 225 5.46 -10.93 -12.71
CA ASN A 225 4.66 -11.26 -11.53
C ASN A 225 5.33 -10.75 -10.25
N VAL A 226 4.55 -10.09 -9.39
CA VAL A 226 5.03 -9.40 -8.19
C VAL A 226 4.18 -9.73 -6.98
N PHE A 227 4.83 -10.08 -5.87
CA PHE A 227 4.25 -10.13 -4.53
C PHE A 227 4.72 -8.90 -3.76
N ARG A 228 3.78 -8.10 -3.25
CA ARG A 228 4.05 -6.86 -2.52
C ARG A 228 3.26 -6.78 -1.23
N GLY A 229 3.92 -6.52 -0.10
CA GLY A 229 3.20 -6.28 1.16
C GLY A 229 2.53 -7.52 1.74
N CYS A 230 2.88 -8.74 1.27
CA CYS A 230 2.22 -9.98 1.69
C CYS A 230 2.84 -10.56 2.96
N ARG A 231 2.07 -11.33 3.75
CA ARG A 231 2.57 -12.04 4.94
C ARG A 231 2.26 -13.53 4.88
N ALA A 232 3.24 -14.36 5.23
CA ALA A 232 3.09 -15.81 5.32
C ALA A 232 3.58 -16.32 6.68
N TRP A 233 2.70 -16.94 7.48
CA TRP A 233 3.13 -17.48 8.78
C TRP A 233 2.37 -18.72 9.24
N PHE A 234 3.05 -19.62 9.96
CA PHE A 234 2.51 -20.93 10.34
C PHE A 234 1.93 -21.72 9.16
N ASN A 235 2.50 -21.56 7.96
CA ASN A 235 2.26 -22.52 6.88
C ASN A 235 3.17 -23.72 7.11
N SER A 236 2.65 -24.94 6.92
CA SER A 236 3.34 -26.15 7.36
C SER A 236 4.61 -26.46 6.57
N ASP A 237 4.71 -26.06 5.30
CA ASP A 237 5.96 -26.12 4.53
C ASP A 237 6.68 -24.77 4.54
N ASP A 238 6.45 -23.89 3.55
CA ASP A 238 7.16 -22.61 3.46
C ASP A 238 6.26 -21.38 3.41
N GLY A 239 6.86 -20.20 3.64
CA GLY A 239 6.18 -18.94 3.44
C GLY A 239 5.94 -18.64 1.95
N PHE A 240 7.03 -18.63 1.19
CA PHE A 240 7.07 -18.36 -0.25
C PHE A 240 7.94 -19.41 -0.96
N ASP A 241 7.45 -20.01 -2.04
CA ASP A 241 8.14 -21.05 -2.81
C ASP A 241 8.15 -20.72 -4.33
N CYS A 242 9.33 -20.74 -4.97
CA CYS A 242 9.53 -20.60 -6.43
C CYS A 242 10.20 -21.82 -7.10
N LEU A 243 10.11 -23.00 -6.50
CA LEU A 243 10.68 -24.23 -7.05
C LEU A 243 10.18 -24.46 -8.48
N GLY A 244 11.13 -24.52 -9.41
CA GLY A 244 10.87 -24.77 -10.81
C GLY A 244 10.14 -23.65 -11.55
N ALA A 245 10.20 -22.42 -11.04
CA ALA A 245 9.81 -21.21 -11.75
C ALA A 245 10.72 -20.99 -12.96
N ASN A 246 10.13 -20.81 -14.14
CA ASN A 246 10.86 -20.61 -15.39
C ASN A 246 11.02 -19.12 -15.74
N GLU A 247 10.39 -18.21 -14.99
CA GLU A 247 10.44 -16.77 -15.19
C GLU A 247 10.70 -16.06 -13.86
N ALA A 248 11.30 -14.87 -13.95
CA ALA A 248 11.65 -14.09 -12.77
C ALA A 248 10.40 -13.61 -12.00
N VAL A 249 10.52 -13.61 -10.68
CA VAL A 249 9.47 -13.20 -9.73
C VAL A 249 10.07 -12.17 -8.78
N VAL A 250 9.30 -11.15 -8.43
CA VAL A 250 9.70 -10.13 -7.47
C VAL A 250 8.89 -10.27 -6.20
N PHE A 251 9.58 -10.37 -5.07
CA PHE A 251 9.02 -10.25 -3.73
C PHE A 251 9.52 -8.95 -3.11
N GLU A 252 8.60 -8.08 -2.72
CA GLU A 252 8.96 -6.81 -2.11
C GLU A 252 8.10 -6.46 -0.91
N GLN A 253 8.74 -6.05 0.18
CA GLN A 253 8.02 -5.70 1.41
C GLN A 253 7.13 -6.85 1.90
N CYS A 254 7.58 -8.10 1.76
CA CYS A 254 6.85 -9.27 2.24
C CYS A 254 7.43 -9.79 3.56
N TRP A 255 6.60 -10.39 4.41
CA TRP A 255 7.03 -10.99 5.68
C TRP A 255 6.77 -12.49 5.69
N ALA A 256 7.78 -13.29 6.06
CA ALA A 256 7.64 -14.73 6.21
C ALA A 256 8.15 -15.15 7.59
N PHE A 257 7.28 -15.67 8.46
CA PHE A 257 7.68 -15.98 9.82
C PHE A 257 7.01 -17.22 10.40
N TYR A 258 7.71 -17.95 11.26
CA TYR A 258 7.22 -19.18 11.88
C TYR A 258 6.70 -20.27 10.92
N ASN A 259 7.11 -20.27 9.65
CA ASN A 259 6.77 -21.35 8.71
C ASN A 259 7.55 -22.63 9.07
N GLY A 260 6.97 -23.78 8.74
CA GLY A 260 7.44 -25.09 9.19
C GLY A 260 7.05 -25.44 10.62
N TYR A 261 6.12 -24.68 11.21
CA TYR A 261 5.60 -24.92 12.55
C TYR A 261 4.07 -24.89 12.57
N SER A 262 3.49 -25.68 13.48
CA SER A 262 2.10 -25.45 13.90
C SER A 262 2.00 -24.19 14.77
N THR A 263 0.78 -23.69 15.02
CA THR A 263 0.55 -22.57 15.95
C THR A 263 0.95 -22.86 17.40
N LYS A 264 1.27 -24.12 17.72
CA LYS A 264 1.85 -24.56 19.00
C LYS A 264 3.37 -24.71 18.94
N PHE A 265 4.00 -24.31 17.84
CA PHE A 265 5.43 -24.47 17.56
C PHE A 265 5.90 -25.94 17.49
N GLU A 266 5.00 -26.86 17.14
CA GLU A 266 5.40 -28.22 16.76
C GLU A 266 6.05 -28.19 15.37
N LYS A 267 7.16 -28.90 15.18
CA LYS A 267 7.88 -28.92 13.90
C LYS A 267 7.03 -29.67 12.85
N LEU A 268 6.90 -29.08 11.67
CA LEU A 268 6.17 -29.61 10.51
C LEU A 268 7.13 -29.77 9.31
N GLY A 269 6.68 -29.49 8.08
CA GLY A 269 7.44 -29.45 6.82
C GLY A 269 8.63 -28.48 6.83
N ASN A 270 9.23 -28.22 5.67
CA ASN A 270 10.55 -27.60 5.48
C ASN A 270 10.83 -26.37 6.36
N GLY A 271 9.94 -25.39 6.35
CA GLY A 271 10.00 -24.22 7.20
C GLY A 271 10.99 -23.17 6.75
N LEU A 272 10.90 -22.80 5.48
CA LEU A 272 11.66 -21.72 4.88
C LEU A 272 10.78 -20.46 4.82
N GLY A 273 11.37 -19.30 5.05
CA GLY A 273 10.68 -18.03 4.85
C GLY A 273 10.47 -17.78 3.35
N PHE A 274 11.56 -17.68 2.61
CA PHE A 274 11.61 -17.44 1.17
C PHE A 274 12.48 -18.51 0.49
N LYS A 275 11.87 -19.54 -0.09
CA LYS A 275 12.50 -20.55 -0.94
C LYS A 275 12.39 -20.11 -2.40
N VAL A 276 13.31 -19.26 -2.86
CA VAL A 276 13.13 -18.51 -4.12
C VAL A 276 14.09 -18.95 -5.22
N GLY A 277 14.03 -20.22 -5.59
CA GLY A 277 14.83 -20.75 -6.68
C GLY A 277 14.76 -22.27 -6.81
N GLY A 278 15.72 -22.82 -7.54
CA GLY A 278 15.84 -24.26 -7.79
C GLY A 278 14.95 -24.82 -8.88
N PHE A 279 15.37 -25.96 -9.42
CA PHE A 279 14.57 -26.77 -10.34
C PHE A 279 14.36 -28.20 -9.83
N GLY A 280 14.74 -28.49 -8.59
CA GLY A 280 14.61 -29.80 -7.98
C GLY A 280 15.36 -30.86 -8.77
N GLY A 281 14.75 -32.05 -8.93
CA GLY A 281 15.33 -33.16 -9.70
C GLY A 281 15.06 -33.12 -11.22
N ARG A 282 14.63 -31.98 -11.77
CA ARG A 282 14.35 -31.84 -13.22
C ARG A 282 15.59 -32.11 -14.08
N SER A 283 15.38 -32.72 -15.24
CA SER A 283 16.46 -32.88 -16.22
C SER A 283 16.84 -31.53 -16.84
N LEU A 284 18.03 -31.45 -17.43
CA LEU A 284 18.52 -30.19 -18.01
C LEU A 284 17.60 -29.66 -19.12
N GLU A 285 16.90 -30.54 -19.85
CA GLU A 285 15.93 -30.17 -20.88
C GLU A 285 14.65 -29.50 -20.32
N GLU A 286 14.36 -29.71 -19.04
CA GLU A 286 13.22 -29.11 -18.33
C GLU A 286 13.58 -27.79 -17.62
N VAL A 287 14.87 -27.47 -17.53
CA VAL A 287 15.40 -26.21 -16.99
C VAL A 287 15.42 -25.17 -18.12
N PRO A 288 14.96 -23.92 -17.89
CA PRO A 288 14.99 -22.89 -18.92
C PRO A 288 16.42 -22.55 -19.34
N GLU A 289 16.64 -22.31 -20.64
CA GLU A 289 17.95 -21.91 -21.17
C GLU A 289 18.47 -20.62 -20.51
N SER A 290 17.58 -19.65 -20.29
CA SER A 290 17.85 -18.46 -19.49
C SER A 290 17.35 -18.68 -18.07
N ILE A 291 18.28 -18.91 -17.13
CA ILE A 291 17.95 -19.06 -15.72
C ILE A 291 17.36 -17.74 -15.17
N PRO A 292 16.15 -17.76 -14.58
CA PRO A 292 15.48 -16.56 -14.12
C PRO A 292 16.16 -16.01 -12.87
N ARG A 293 16.37 -14.70 -12.82
CA ARG A 293 16.91 -14.00 -11.65
C ARG A 293 15.78 -13.44 -10.80
N HIS A 294 15.35 -14.18 -9.77
CA HIS A 294 14.36 -13.69 -8.81
C HIS A 294 14.93 -12.54 -7.95
N VAL A 295 14.03 -11.69 -7.46
CA VAL A 295 14.37 -10.53 -6.62
C VAL A 295 13.58 -10.61 -5.32
N VAL A 296 14.29 -10.58 -4.19
CA VAL A 296 13.70 -10.44 -2.85
C VAL A 296 14.26 -9.18 -2.22
N ARG A 297 13.39 -8.20 -1.94
CA ARG A 297 13.82 -6.91 -1.40
C ARG A 297 12.91 -6.33 -0.33
N HIS A 298 13.49 -5.65 0.66
CA HIS A 298 12.73 -5.04 1.75
C HIS A 298 11.85 -6.06 2.51
N CYS A 299 12.21 -7.35 2.48
CA CYS A 299 11.44 -8.42 3.11
C CYS A 299 11.96 -8.76 4.52
N ILE A 300 11.07 -9.28 5.36
CA ILE A 300 11.40 -9.77 6.70
C ILE A 300 11.22 -11.28 6.74
N ALA A 301 12.21 -12.01 7.24
CA ALA A 301 12.09 -13.43 7.57
C ALA A 301 12.40 -13.67 9.05
N ALA A 302 11.45 -14.15 9.85
CA ALA A 302 11.63 -14.28 11.29
C ALA A 302 11.21 -15.66 11.85
N GLY A 303 12.08 -16.32 12.61
CA GLY A 303 11.71 -17.53 13.35
C GLY A 303 11.23 -18.72 12.50
N ASN A 304 11.54 -18.77 11.20
CA ASN A 304 11.20 -19.92 10.37
C ASN A 304 12.09 -21.13 10.77
N LYS A 305 11.55 -22.34 10.67
CA LYS A 305 12.20 -23.55 11.20
C LYS A 305 13.62 -23.78 10.68
N THR A 306 13.87 -23.50 9.40
CA THR A 306 15.11 -23.88 8.71
C THR A 306 15.90 -22.68 8.20
N ALA A 307 15.33 -21.86 7.32
CA ALA A 307 16.04 -20.68 6.84
C ALA A 307 15.12 -19.49 6.57
N GLY A 308 15.66 -18.28 6.70
CA GLY A 308 14.94 -17.06 6.34
C GLY A 308 14.83 -16.91 4.84
N PHE A 309 15.98 -16.84 4.16
CA PHE A 309 16.11 -16.68 2.72
C PHE A 309 16.93 -17.84 2.16
N TYR A 310 16.40 -18.55 1.16
CA TYR A 310 17.00 -19.75 0.60
C TYR A 310 17.02 -19.74 -0.92
N ALA A 311 18.21 -19.92 -1.51
CA ALA A 311 18.40 -20.03 -2.96
C ALA A 311 17.89 -21.36 -3.53
N ASN A 312 17.74 -22.40 -2.71
CA ASN A 312 17.12 -23.67 -3.09
C ASN A 312 17.77 -24.36 -4.29
N HIS A 313 19.10 -24.53 -4.29
CA HIS A 313 19.83 -25.22 -5.37
C HIS A 313 19.72 -24.51 -6.73
N HIS A 314 19.52 -23.19 -6.73
CA HIS A 314 19.35 -22.46 -7.99
C HIS A 314 20.64 -22.44 -8.81
N PRO A 315 20.60 -22.76 -10.12
CA PRO A 315 21.78 -22.82 -10.98
C PRO A 315 22.20 -21.46 -11.54
N GLY A 316 22.13 -20.42 -10.70
CA GLY A 316 22.36 -19.04 -11.12
C GLY A 316 22.23 -18.04 -9.97
N GLY A 317 22.40 -16.78 -10.32
CA GLY A 317 22.37 -15.69 -9.34
C GLY A 317 20.96 -15.17 -9.06
N LEU A 318 20.76 -14.69 -7.83
CA LEU A 318 19.52 -14.12 -7.29
C LEU A 318 19.82 -12.77 -6.62
N ASP A 319 18.81 -11.89 -6.54
CA ASP A 319 18.93 -10.59 -5.86
C ASP A 319 18.31 -10.62 -4.47
N TRP A 320 19.12 -10.33 -3.45
CA TRP A 320 18.76 -10.22 -2.05
C TRP A 320 19.15 -8.82 -1.56
N VAL A 321 18.19 -7.91 -1.47
CA VAL A 321 18.48 -6.48 -1.31
C VAL A 321 17.66 -5.88 -0.17
N HIS A 322 18.33 -5.33 0.85
CA HIS A 322 17.66 -4.70 2.01
C HIS A 322 16.67 -5.65 2.69
N ASN A 323 17.03 -6.90 2.95
CA ASN A 323 16.18 -7.82 3.69
C ASN A 323 16.62 -7.95 5.15
N SER A 324 15.70 -8.28 6.05
CA SER A 324 15.99 -8.54 7.47
C SER A 324 15.64 -9.98 7.85
N ALA A 325 16.62 -10.70 8.38
CA ALA A 325 16.45 -12.05 8.92
C ALA A 325 16.66 -12.04 10.44
N TYR A 326 15.74 -12.64 11.19
CA TYR A 326 15.79 -12.71 12.65
C TYR A 326 15.47 -14.12 13.15
N ARG A 327 16.32 -14.70 14.00
CA ARG A 327 16.06 -15.99 14.68
C ARG A 327 15.62 -17.17 13.80
N ASN A 328 15.97 -17.16 12.51
CA ASN A 328 15.91 -18.35 11.68
C ASN A 328 17.10 -19.26 12.05
N TYR A 329 17.03 -20.57 11.77
CA TYR A 329 18.21 -21.41 11.97
C TYR A 329 19.38 -20.94 11.08
N THR A 330 19.14 -20.75 9.78
CA THR A 330 20.04 -20.00 8.89
C THR A 330 19.35 -18.73 8.37
N SER A 331 19.97 -17.56 8.45
CA SER A 331 19.38 -16.35 7.86
C SER A 331 19.39 -16.40 6.33
N PHE A 332 20.56 -16.59 5.71
CA PHE A 332 20.72 -16.72 4.26
C PHE A 332 21.39 -18.05 3.91
N ASN A 333 20.64 -18.99 3.36
CA ASN A 333 21.20 -20.21 2.78
C ASN A 333 21.27 -20.04 1.26
N LEU A 334 22.48 -20.06 0.70
CA LEU A 334 22.68 -19.79 -0.72
C LEU A 334 23.10 -21.01 -1.51
N LEU A 335 22.81 -22.22 -1.01
CA LEU A 335 23.13 -23.46 -1.73
C LEU A 335 22.62 -23.38 -3.17
N GLY A 336 23.55 -23.46 -4.12
CA GLY A 336 23.29 -23.39 -5.56
C GLY A 336 23.64 -24.72 -6.22
N ARG A 337 23.45 -24.77 -7.54
CA ARG A 337 23.93 -25.86 -8.39
C ARG A 337 24.72 -25.34 -9.56
N LEU A 338 25.56 -26.16 -10.15
CA LEU A 338 26.09 -25.86 -11.48
C LEU A 338 24.97 -25.87 -12.53
N GLY A 339 25.26 -25.34 -13.72
CA GLY A 339 24.34 -25.37 -14.85
C GLY A 339 23.93 -26.76 -15.33
N ASP A 340 24.48 -27.84 -14.75
CA ASP A 340 24.02 -29.22 -14.95
C ASP A 340 22.74 -29.56 -14.15
N ASN A 341 22.31 -28.68 -13.24
CA ASN A 341 21.20 -28.87 -12.31
C ASN A 341 21.31 -30.14 -11.43
N VAL A 342 22.52 -30.65 -11.21
CA VAL A 342 22.78 -31.84 -10.38
C VAL A 342 23.82 -31.55 -9.29
N THR A 343 24.90 -30.86 -9.63
CA THR A 343 26.05 -30.70 -8.74
C THR A 343 25.85 -29.51 -7.83
N ASP A 344 25.58 -29.78 -6.55
CA ASP A 344 25.49 -28.73 -5.52
C ASP A 344 26.84 -28.04 -5.32
N VAL A 345 26.80 -26.71 -5.24
CA VAL A 345 27.95 -25.83 -5.01
C VAL A 345 27.54 -24.68 -4.09
N ASP A 346 28.52 -23.96 -3.55
CA ASP A 346 28.25 -22.67 -2.97
C ASP A 346 27.66 -21.74 -4.04
N GLY A 347 26.59 -21.01 -3.69
CA GLY A 347 25.83 -20.19 -4.62
C GLY A 347 26.66 -19.04 -5.18
N TYR A 348 26.52 -18.82 -6.49
CA TYR A 348 27.30 -17.87 -7.26
C TYR A 348 26.41 -16.89 -8.04
N GLY A 349 26.98 -15.76 -8.47
CA GLY A 349 26.28 -14.74 -9.23
C GLY A 349 25.22 -13.97 -8.44
N HIS A 350 25.10 -14.20 -7.12
CA HIS A 350 24.10 -13.52 -6.31
C HIS A 350 24.45 -12.04 -6.12
N ARG A 351 23.44 -11.24 -5.80
CA ARG A 351 23.60 -9.86 -5.36
C ARG A 351 23.02 -9.73 -3.97
N LEU A 352 23.90 -9.70 -2.97
CA LEU A 352 23.57 -9.55 -1.55
C LEU A 352 23.95 -8.16 -1.10
N ILE A 353 22.96 -7.28 -1.01
CA ILE A 353 23.18 -5.86 -0.72
C ILE A 353 22.39 -5.46 0.50
N ASP A 354 23.08 -4.93 1.52
CA ASP A 354 22.47 -4.29 2.69
C ASP A 354 21.47 -5.19 3.42
N ASN A 355 21.73 -6.49 3.50
CA ASN A 355 20.89 -7.41 4.27
C ASN A 355 21.31 -7.46 5.75
N LEU A 356 20.31 -7.57 6.62
CA LEU A 356 20.46 -7.78 8.05
C LEU A 356 20.25 -9.27 8.38
N SER A 357 21.17 -9.82 9.17
CA SER A 357 20.96 -11.02 9.98
C SER A 357 21.17 -10.66 11.45
N TYR A 358 20.25 -11.11 12.31
CA TYR A 358 20.36 -10.97 13.76
C TYR A 358 19.82 -12.20 14.50
N GLU A 359 20.55 -12.69 15.50
CA GLU A 359 20.21 -13.87 16.33
C GLU A 359 19.91 -15.17 15.56
N ALA A 360 20.45 -15.34 14.35
CA ALA A 360 20.40 -16.63 13.68
C ALA A 360 21.44 -17.60 14.28
N THR A 361 21.21 -18.91 14.12
CA THR A 361 22.27 -19.89 14.43
C THR A 361 23.42 -19.79 13.43
N ARG A 362 23.10 -19.45 12.16
CA ARG A 362 24.06 -19.16 11.09
C ARG A 362 23.57 -17.97 10.29
N ASP A 363 24.38 -16.92 10.16
CA ASP A 363 24.00 -15.76 9.35
C ASP A 363 23.95 -16.10 7.86
N VAL A 364 24.98 -16.76 7.34
CA VAL A 364 25.09 -17.15 5.93
C VAL A 364 25.67 -18.56 5.82
N SER A 365 25.16 -19.33 4.86
CA SER A 365 25.77 -20.60 4.44
C SER A 365 25.79 -20.72 2.92
N HIS A 366 26.77 -21.45 2.39
CA HIS A 366 26.87 -21.82 0.98
C HIS A 366 26.94 -20.64 0.02
N LEU A 367 27.79 -19.65 0.31
CA LEU A 367 27.99 -18.46 -0.51
C LEU A 367 29.38 -18.47 -1.13
N ASP A 368 29.46 -18.45 -2.46
CA ASP A 368 30.68 -18.11 -3.17
C ASP A 368 30.78 -16.58 -3.22
N VAL A 369 31.63 -16.03 -2.35
CA VAL A 369 31.85 -14.58 -2.23
C VAL A 369 32.60 -13.99 -3.42
N ASP A 370 33.45 -14.78 -4.09
CA ASP A 370 34.28 -14.30 -5.20
C ASP A 370 33.48 -14.20 -6.49
N GLN A 371 32.46 -15.04 -6.64
CA GLN A 371 31.55 -15.04 -7.78
C GLN A 371 30.24 -14.29 -7.53
N SER A 372 30.08 -13.65 -6.37
CA SER A 372 28.86 -12.91 -6.01
C SER A 372 29.16 -11.45 -5.69
N LYS A 373 28.18 -10.57 -5.93
CA LYS A 373 28.23 -9.19 -5.48
C LYS A 373 27.72 -9.11 -4.04
N VAL A 374 28.61 -8.94 -3.07
CA VAL A 374 28.29 -8.92 -1.64
C VAL A 374 28.73 -7.60 -1.02
N GLU A 375 27.79 -6.73 -0.65
CA GLU A 375 28.09 -5.38 -0.16
C GLU A 375 27.17 -4.96 0.99
N GLY A 376 27.73 -4.41 2.07
CA GLY A 376 26.96 -3.73 3.12
C GLY A 376 26.08 -4.63 4.00
N ASN A 377 26.17 -5.96 3.91
CA ASN A 377 25.37 -6.85 4.76
C ASN A 377 25.94 -6.91 6.18
N SER A 378 25.09 -7.04 7.22
CA SER A 378 25.52 -7.03 8.63
C SER A 378 26.62 -8.05 8.93
N PHE A 379 26.54 -9.23 8.32
CA PHE A 379 27.48 -10.34 8.42
C PHE A 379 28.76 -10.18 7.58
N THR A 380 28.87 -9.14 6.76
CA THR A 380 30.08 -8.80 6.00
C THR A 380 30.78 -7.55 6.50
N VAL A 381 30.04 -6.60 7.06
CA VAL A 381 30.60 -5.33 7.57
C VAL A 381 31.17 -5.44 8.99
N GLY A 382 31.08 -6.60 9.64
CA GLY A 382 31.68 -6.86 10.95
C GLY A 382 31.00 -6.10 12.09
N LEU A 383 29.70 -5.81 11.97
CA LEU A 383 28.94 -5.13 13.04
C LEU A 383 28.64 -6.12 14.17
N GLU A 384 29.17 -5.86 15.36
CA GLU A 384 28.74 -6.53 16.59
C GLU A 384 27.39 -5.95 17.05
N LEU A 385 26.30 -6.45 16.48
CA LEU A 385 24.95 -6.02 16.83
C LEU A 385 24.53 -6.52 18.21
N THR A 386 23.72 -5.71 18.89
CA THR A 386 23.08 -6.02 20.17
C THR A 386 21.61 -5.59 20.12
N ASP A 387 20.81 -5.97 21.10
CA ASP A 387 19.39 -5.58 21.17
C ASP A 387 19.18 -4.06 21.13
N LYS A 388 20.16 -3.29 21.61
CA LYS A 388 20.12 -1.81 21.63
C LYS A 388 20.23 -1.17 20.24
N ASP A 389 20.66 -1.94 19.25
CA ASP A 389 20.72 -1.50 17.85
C ASP A 389 19.33 -1.51 17.19
N PHE A 390 18.31 -2.01 17.90
CA PHE A 390 16.92 -2.08 17.46
C PHE A 390 16.00 -1.29 18.39
N VAL A 391 14.92 -0.74 17.83
CA VAL A 391 13.84 -0.14 18.63
C VAL A 391 13.02 -1.21 19.35
N SER A 392 12.74 -2.33 18.67
CA SER A 392 12.05 -3.49 19.24
C SER A 392 12.52 -4.78 18.58
N LEU A 393 12.45 -5.87 19.35
CA LEU A 393 12.63 -7.26 18.90
C LEU A 393 11.39 -8.11 19.20
N GLU A 394 10.25 -7.48 19.47
CA GLU A 394 8.97 -8.16 19.69
C GLU A 394 8.39 -8.70 18.38
N GLU A 395 8.60 -9.99 18.09
CA GLU A 395 8.13 -10.64 16.86
C GLU A 395 6.60 -10.63 16.70
N LEU A 396 5.84 -10.60 17.80
CA LEU A 396 4.37 -10.56 17.76
C LEU A 396 3.83 -9.35 17.00
N GLN A 397 4.64 -8.30 16.83
CA GLN A 397 4.28 -7.15 16.02
C GLN A 397 4.02 -7.52 14.55
N LEU A 398 4.66 -8.57 14.02
CA LEU A 398 4.46 -9.08 12.66
C LEU A 398 3.02 -9.60 12.42
N MET A 399 2.38 -10.07 13.49
CA MET A 399 1.01 -10.61 13.50
C MET A 399 -0.06 -9.56 13.80
N ARG A 400 0.30 -8.28 13.98
CA ARG A 400 -0.69 -7.22 14.20
C ARG A 400 -1.70 -7.18 13.05
N PRO A 401 -2.98 -6.85 13.32
CA PRO A 401 -3.95 -6.64 12.26
C PRO A 401 -3.44 -5.59 11.26
N ARG A 402 -3.74 -5.77 9.97
CA ARG A 402 -3.51 -4.71 8.97
C ARG A 402 -4.34 -3.47 9.35
N PRO A 403 -3.86 -2.25 9.05
CA PRO A 403 -4.69 -1.05 9.14
C PRO A 403 -5.83 -1.12 8.11
N MET A 404 -6.75 -0.14 8.15
CA MET A 404 -7.91 -0.06 7.26
C MET A 404 -7.54 -0.09 5.76
N ASP A 405 -6.35 0.40 5.45
CA ASP A 405 -5.78 0.44 4.10
C ASP A 405 -5.32 -0.91 3.54
N GLY A 406 -5.36 -1.95 4.37
CA GLY A 406 -4.78 -3.25 4.10
C GLY A 406 -3.25 -3.25 4.04
N GLY A 407 -2.58 -2.14 4.32
CA GLY A 407 -1.12 -2.04 4.37
C GLY A 407 -0.51 -2.99 5.41
N LEU A 408 0.80 -3.12 5.41
CA LEU A 408 1.47 -3.81 6.51
C LEU A 408 1.30 -2.96 7.80
N PRO A 409 1.05 -3.59 8.96
CA PRO A 409 0.94 -2.83 10.21
C PRO A 409 2.26 -2.13 10.51
N ARG A 410 2.18 -0.96 11.16
CA ARG A 410 3.37 -0.31 11.69
C ARG A 410 3.98 -1.16 12.80
N ILE A 411 5.27 -1.45 12.64
CA ILE A 411 6.07 -2.22 13.60
C ILE A 411 7.36 -1.47 13.94
N ASP A 412 7.80 -1.64 15.17
CA ASP A 412 9.13 -1.27 15.64
C ASP A 412 10.11 -2.45 15.58
N PHE A 413 9.58 -3.66 15.36
CA PHE A 413 10.35 -4.87 15.22
C PHE A 413 11.42 -4.73 14.13
N LEU A 414 12.68 -5.01 14.50
CA LEU A 414 13.89 -4.85 13.67
C LEU A 414 14.13 -3.44 13.12
N ARG A 415 13.38 -2.43 13.56
CA ARG A 415 13.65 -1.04 13.19
C ARG A 415 14.99 -0.62 13.80
N PRO A 416 15.96 -0.10 13.03
CA PRO A 416 17.20 0.42 13.57
C PRO A 416 16.95 1.47 14.65
N SER A 417 17.66 1.35 15.77
CA SER A 417 17.73 2.42 16.77
C SER A 417 18.40 3.65 16.15
N PRO A 418 17.90 4.88 16.37
CA PRO A 418 18.51 6.10 15.83
C PRO A 418 19.96 6.34 16.26
N THR A 419 20.39 5.71 17.35
CA THR A 419 21.78 5.76 17.85
C THR A 419 22.51 4.43 17.64
N GLY A 420 21.89 3.49 16.91
CA GLY A 420 22.37 2.14 16.68
C GLY A 420 23.33 2.05 15.50
N LYS A 421 24.07 0.94 15.44
CA LYS A 421 25.13 0.69 14.46
C LYS A 421 24.62 0.38 13.04
N LEU A 422 23.31 0.21 12.88
CA LEU A 422 22.66 -0.14 11.61
C LEU A 422 22.39 1.09 10.70
N VAL A 423 22.56 2.30 11.23
CA VAL A 423 22.51 3.55 10.49
C VAL A 423 23.91 3.86 9.97
N ILE A 424 24.13 3.70 8.66
CA ILE A 424 25.44 3.94 8.03
C ILE A 424 25.39 5.24 7.22
N GLY A 425 26.35 6.12 7.47
CA GLY A 425 26.43 7.49 6.93
C GLY A 425 26.23 7.60 5.42
N ALA A 426 25.47 8.63 5.04
CA ALA A 426 25.12 9.03 3.68
C ALA A 426 26.35 9.28 2.77
N GLY A 427 26.43 8.59 1.64
CA GLY A 427 27.07 9.11 0.43
C GLY A 427 26.01 9.81 -0.43
N GLU A 428 26.38 10.90 -1.10
CA GLU A 428 25.50 11.98 -1.62
C GLU A 428 24.38 11.64 -2.65
N ASP A 429 24.01 10.38 -2.91
CA ASP A 429 22.99 10.04 -3.94
C ASP A 429 21.99 8.94 -3.50
N SER A 430 21.13 9.18 -2.50
CA SER A 430 20.06 8.22 -2.12
C SER A 430 18.70 8.88 -1.78
N PRO A 431 17.57 8.36 -2.30
CA PRO A 431 16.25 8.95 -2.15
C PRO A 431 15.47 8.33 -0.97
N ASP A 432 15.81 8.71 0.26
CA ASP A 432 14.89 8.68 1.41
C ASP A 432 15.26 9.86 2.34
N ARG A 433 14.26 10.52 2.94
CA ARG A 433 14.28 11.90 3.46
C ARG A 433 15.19 12.16 4.68
N ARG A 434 16.16 11.29 4.96
CA ARG A 434 17.31 11.55 5.86
C ARG A 434 18.67 11.04 5.34
N GLY A 435 18.79 10.59 4.10
CA GLY A 435 20.08 10.33 3.46
C GLY A 435 20.90 9.15 4.01
N GLU A 436 20.51 8.50 5.09
CA GLU A 436 21.29 7.41 5.70
C GLU A 436 21.02 6.06 5.00
N ARG A 437 22.10 5.36 4.61
CA ARG A 437 22.03 3.98 4.12
C ARG A 437 21.76 3.07 5.32
N CYS A 438 20.67 2.33 5.30
CA CYS A 438 20.30 1.42 6.39
C CYS A 438 20.47 -0.04 5.97
N ILE A 439 21.11 -0.84 6.83
CA ILE A 439 21.19 -2.29 6.65
C ILE A 439 19.87 -2.93 7.09
N GLY A 440 19.30 -3.76 6.24
CA GLY A 440 18.09 -4.52 6.48
C GLY A 440 16.86 -3.94 5.78
N ALA A 441 15.76 -4.68 5.88
CA ALA A 441 14.44 -4.15 5.58
C ALA A 441 14.12 -3.07 6.60
N LEU A 442 14.06 -1.82 6.16
CA LEU A 442 13.33 -0.81 6.91
C LEU A 442 11.88 -1.29 6.95
N PRO A 443 11.22 -1.34 8.12
CA PRO A 443 9.78 -1.43 8.19
C PRO A 443 9.24 -0.11 7.60
N VAL A 444 9.23 -0.01 6.28
CA VAL A 444 8.68 1.13 5.55
C VAL A 444 7.19 1.01 5.76
N ALA A 445 6.67 1.87 6.62
CA ALA A 445 5.27 2.16 6.66
C ALA A 445 4.89 2.70 5.28
N THR A 446 4.27 1.89 4.42
CA THR A 446 3.38 2.44 3.40
C THR A 446 2.17 2.93 4.15
N VAL A 447 2.21 4.15 4.64
CA VAL A 447 1.05 4.73 5.29
C VAL A 447 0.07 5.08 4.20
N GLU A 448 -1.09 4.41 4.12
CA GLU A 448 -2.16 4.92 3.29
C GLU A 448 -2.51 6.32 3.78
N THR A 449 -2.38 7.23 2.84
CA THR A 449 -2.91 8.57 3.00
C THR A 449 -4.44 8.45 2.99
N LEU A 450 -5.04 8.55 4.18
CA LEU A 450 -6.48 8.61 4.35
C LEU A 450 -7.04 9.98 3.98
N PHE A 451 -6.26 11.03 4.25
CA PHE A 451 -6.62 12.40 3.89
C PHE A 451 -5.44 13.14 3.28
N THR A 452 -5.71 13.93 2.25
CA THR A 452 -4.78 14.90 1.70
C THR A 452 -5.24 16.31 2.04
N ILE A 453 -4.42 17.06 2.75
CA ILE A 453 -4.66 18.47 3.09
C ILE A 453 -3.78 19.36 2.23
N GLY A 454 -4.39 20.20 1.41
CA GLY A 454 -3.72 21.27 0.69
C GLY A 454 -3.60 22.54 1.52
N LEU A 455 -2.41 23.16 1.55
CA LEU A 455 -2.22 24.49 2.12
C LEU A 455 -1.96 25.49 0.99
N ILE A 456 -2.70 26.61 0.97
CA ILE A 456 -2.49 27.70 0.03
C ILE A 456 -2.48 29.04 0.78
N GLY A 457 -1.44 29.84 0.60
CA GLY A 457 -1.28 31.07 1.37
C GLY A 457 -0.05 31.91 1.07
N ASP A 458 0.15 32.95 1.88
CA ASP A 458 1.29 33.87 1.81
C ASP A 458 2.52 33.36 2.63
N SER A 459 3.49 34.25 2.89
CA SER A 459 4.74 33.88 3.57
C SER A 459 4.55 33.35 4.99
N THR A 460 3.41 33.59 5.62
CA THR A 460 3.10 33.08 6.95
C THR A 460 2.65 31.61 6.96
N VAL A 461 2.38 31.02 5.78
CA VAL A 461 2.10 29.58 5.60
C VAL A 461 3.23 28.86 4.85
N ALA A 462 3.98 29.60 4.02
CA ALA A 462 5.00 29.06 3.12
C ALA A 462 6.10 28.25 3.81
N THR A 463 6.73 27.34 3.07
CA THR A 463 7.72 26.38 3.59
C THR A 463 8.91 27.02 4.30
N THR A 464 9.37 28.20 3.87
CA THR A 464 10.61 28.78 4.40
C THR A 464 10.42 29.36 5.80
N TYR A 465 9.32 30.07 6.03
CA TYR A 465 9.15 30.96 7.19
C TYR A 465 7.74 30.91 7.82
N GLY A 466 6.87 30.06 7.28
CA GLY A 466 5.49 29.94 7.69
C GLY A 466 5.26 28.79 8.66
N TRP A 467 4.03 28.67 9.12
CA TRP A 467 3.62 27.57 10.01
C TRP A 467 3.37 26.25 9.28
N GLY A 468 3.28 26.25 7.94
CA GLY A 468 2.91 25.08 7.13
C GLY A 468 3.77 23.82 7.35
N PRO A 469 5.12 23.91 7.42
CA PRO A 469 5.95 22.75 7.77
C PRO A 469 5.63 22.18 9.15
N ALA A 470 5.49 23.05 10.16
CA ALA A 470 5.19 22.63 11.52
C ALA A 470 3.76 22.06 11.67
N PHE A 471 2.83 22.47 10.80
CA PHE A 471 1.51 21.84 10.69
C PHE A 471 1.61 20.43 10.10
N ALA A 472 2.42 20.23 9.06
CA ALA A 472 2.66 18.90 8.51
C ALA A 472 3.29 17.95 9.56
N ASP A 473 4.13 18.47 10.45
CA ASP A 473 4.69 17.68 11.56
C ASP A 473 3.65 17.32 12.64
N GLN A 474 2.53 18.05 12.71
CA GLN A 474 1.48 17.91 13.73
C GLN A 474 0.28 17.09 13.26
N VAL A 475 0.29 16.58 12.05
CA VAL A 475 -0.68 15.56 11.60
C VAL A 475 -0.07 14.17 11.67
N SER A 476 -0.92 13.15 11.76
CA SER A 476 -0.52 11.75 11.67
C SER A 476 0.03 11.46 10.28
N ASP A 477 0.73 10.34 10.17
CA ASP A 477 1.29 9.85 8.92
C ASP A 477 0.21 9.41 7.90
N GLN A 478 -1.04 9.23 8.34
CA GLN A 478 -2.21 8.97 7.48
C GLN A 478 -2.75 10.24 6.79
N VAL A 479 -2.13 11.40 7.03
CA VAL A 479 -2.49 12.67 6.41
C VAL A 479 -1.32 13.19 5.57
N THR A 480 -1.52 13.31 4.27
CA THR A 480 -0.54 13.97 3.39
C THR A 480 -0.81 15.47 3.36
N VAL A 481 0.20 16.28 3.66
CA VAL A 481 0.12 17.74 3.56
C VAL A 481 0.84 18.26 2.33
N LEU A 482 0.10 18.97 1.46
CA LEU A 482 0.59 19.58 0.23
C LEU A 482 0.68 21.09 0.40
N ASN A 483 1.86 21.63 0.72
CA ASN A 483 2.03 23.07 0.92
C ASN A 483 2.40 23.80 -0.38
N TYR A 484 1.45 24.56 -0.92
CA TYR A 484 1.58 25.38 -2.13
C TYR A 484 1.64 26.89 -1.82
N ALA A 485 1.74 27.27 -0.56
CA ALA A 485 1.92 28.66 -0.15
C ALA A 485 3.27 29.24 -0.60
N LYS A 486 3.31 30.55 -0.84
CA LYS A 486 4.50 31.20 -1.40
C LYS A 486 4.79 32.55 -0.76
N ASN A 487 6.08 32.80 -0.52
CA ASN A 487 6.56 34.09 -0.02
C ASN A 487 6.13 35.25 -0.94
N GLY A 488 5.63 36.33 -0.34
CA GLY A 488 5.18 37.53 -1.07
C GLY A 488 3.90 37.36 -1.89
N ALA A 489 3.21 36.23 -1.80
CA ALA A 489 2.00 35.98 -2.58
C ALA A 489 0.80 36.79 -2.08
N THR A 490 -0.08 37.15 -3.02
CA THR A 490 -1.45 37.63 -2.81
C THR A 490 -2.41 36.64 -3.46
N LEU A 491 -3.70 36.66 -3.09
CA LEU A 491 -4.71 35.81 -3.75
C LEU A 491 -4.67 35.97 -5.29
N ALA A 492 -4.68 37.19 -5.80
CA ALA A 492 -4.62 37.45 -7.25
C ALA A 492 -3.35 36.90 -7.95
N GLY A 493 -2.27 36.66 -7.19
CA GLY A 493 -0.97 36.27 -7.73
C GLY A 493 -0.67 34.77 -7.66
N LEU A 494 -1.47 34.00 -6.91
CA LEU A 494 -1.17 32.59 -6.60
C LEU A 494 -2.11 31.60 -7.30
N THR A 495 -2.96 32.06 -8.22
CA THR A 495 -4.02 31.25 -8.84
C THR A 495 -3.49 30.00 -9.54
N ARG A 496 -2.32 30.09 -10.20
CA ARG A 496 -1.70 28.94 -10.87
C ARG A 496 -1.26 27.86 -9.89
N ASN A 497 -0.81 28.23 -8.69
CA ASN A 497 -0.45 27.27 -7.65
C ASN A 497 -1.69 26.62 -7.04
N LEU A 498 -2.79 27.37 -6.89
CA LEU A 498 -4.08 26.77 -6.52
C LEU A 498 -4.50 25.73 -7.57
N ASP A 499 -4.47 26.08 -8.86
CA ASP A 499 -4.83 25.15 -9.93
C ASP A 499 -3.90 23.90 -9.93
N ALA A 500 -2.63 24.06 -9.58
CA ALA A 500 -1.68 22.95 -9.44
C ALA A 500 -1.94 22.08 -8.21
N LEU A 501 -2.33 22.69 -7.08
CA LEU A 501 -2.73 21.99 -5.86
C LEU A 501 -4.00 21.16 -6.11
N LEU A 502 -5.03 21.75 -6.74
CA LEU A 502 -6.31 21.07 -6.98
C LEU A 502 -6.19 19.87 -7.93
N LYS A 503 -5.18 19.84 -8.81
CA LYS A 503 -4.87 18.65 -9.63
C LYS A 503 -4.44 17.44 -8.80
N GLN A 504 -3.93 17.67 -7.59
CA GLN A 504 -3.58 16.60 -6.65
C GLN A 504 -4.80 16.05 -5.90
N LYS A 505 -6.00 16.61 -6.16
CA LYS A 505 -7.28 16.20 -5.56
C LYS A 505 -7.23 16.10 -4.02
N PRO A 506 -6.81 17.18 -3.31
CA PRO A 506 -6.84 17.16 -1.85
C PRO A 506 -8.27 17.04 -1.33
N ASP A 507 -8.45 16.38 -0.19
CA ASP A 507 -9.73 16.28 0.51
C ASP A 507 -10.10 17.64 1.14
N PHE A 508 -9.12 18.31 1.75
CA PHE A 508 -9.27 19.62 2.38
C PHE A 508 -8.29 20.62 1.80
N VAL A 509 -8.69 21.90 1.69
CA VAL A 509 -7.79 23.00 1.34
C VAL A 509 -7.93 24.13 2.35
N LEU A 510 -6.86 24.40 3.11
CA LEU A 510 -6.78 25.55 4.00
C LEU A 510 -6.26 26.77 3.23
N ILE A 511 -7.05 27.84 3.24
CA ILE A 511 -6.80 29.07 2.47
C ILE A 511 -6.50 30.21 3.45
N GLN A 512 -5.26 30.70 3.49
CA GLN A 512 -4.86 31.81 4.37
C GLN A 512 -4.10 32.92 3.63
N PHE A 513 -4.68 34.11 3.59
CA PHE A 513 -4.06 35.30 2.98
C PHE A 513 -4.41 36.56 3.75
N GLY A 514 -3.58 37.59 3.65
CA GLY A 514 -3.92 38.94 4.11
C GLY A 514 -2.73 39.90 4.20
N HIS A 515 -1.52 39.40 4.50
CA HIS A 515 -0.36 40.26 4.77
C HIS A 515 0.11 41.05 3.55
N ASN A 516 0.06 40.43 2.37
CA ASN A 516 0.44 41.10 1.12
C ASN A 516 -0.76 41.71 0.41
N ASP A 517 -1.93 41.11 0.54
CA ASP A 517 -3.19 41.59 -0.04
C ASP A 517 -3.54 42.98 0.45
N MET A 518 -3.46 43.24 1.76
CA MET A 518 -3.78 44.57 2.33
C MET A 518 -2.86 45.68 1.82
N LYS A 519 -1.65 45.34 1.39
CA LYS A 519 -0.70 46.28 0.79
C LYS A 519 -1.03 46.57 -0.68
N LYS A 520 -1.70 45.64 -1.36
CA LYS A 520 -1.90 45.68 -2.82
C LYS A 520 -3.27 46.22 -3.22
N TYR A 521 -4.33 45.82 -2.53
CA TYR A 521 -5.71 46.24 -2.82
C TYR A 521 -6.56 46.34 -1.55
N GLY A 522 -7.80 46.82 -1.70
CA GLY A 522 -8.74 47.00 -0.59
C GLY A 522 -9.42 45.71 -0.13
N ALA A 523 -10.09 45.80 1.01
CA ALA A 523 -10.85 44.72 1.64
C ALA A 523 -11.92 44.11 0.71
N GLU A 524 -12.59 44.92 -0.11
CA GLU A 524 -13.60 44.46 -1.05
C GLU A 524 -13.01 43.54 -2.13
N ASP A 525 -11.90 43.94 -2.76
CA ASP A 525 -11.23 43.13 -3.79
C ASP A 525 -10.60 41.86 -3.21
N TYR A 526 -10.09 41.93 -1.97
CA TYR A 526 -9.68 40.75 -1.23
C TYR A 526 -10.82 39.75 -1.07
N GLY A 527 -12.00 40.22 -0.67
CA GLY A 527 -13.20 39.37 -0.55
C GLY A 527 -13.59 38.70 -1.86
N LYS A 528 -13.58 39.45 -2.98
CA LYS A 528 -13.85 38.90 -4.33
C LYS A 528 -12.86 37.80 -4.71
N HIS A 529 -11.56 38.03 -4.52
CA HIS A 529 -10.54 37.03 -4.84
C HIS A 529 -10.63 35.78 -3.94
N LEU A 530 -10.88 35.96 -2.64
CA LEU A 530 -11.01 34.85 -1.70
C LEU A 530 -12.24 34.00 -2.03
N LYS A 531 -13.36 34.64 -2.36
CA LYS A 531 -14.58 33.95 -2.79
C LYS A 531 -14.35 33.12 -4.04
N SER A 532 -13.61 33.66 -5.02
CA SER A 532 -13.21 32.91 -6.23
C SER A 532 -12.35 31.68 -5.90
N TYR A 533 -11.44 31.78 -4.93
CA TYR A 533 -10.65 30.63 -4.46
C TYR A 533 -11.52 29.55 -3.83
N VAL A 534 -12.43 29.94 -2.93
CA VAL A 534 -13.37 29.02 -2.27
C VAL A 534 -14.23 28.30 -3.31
N GLU A 535 -14.76 29.03 -4.31
CA GLU A 535 -15.55 28.44 -5.40
C GLU A 535 -14.74 27.42 -6.22
N LYS A 536 -13.48 27.73 -6.57
CA LYS A 536 -12.60 26.81 -7.30
C LYS A 536 -12.33 25.52 -6.51
N VAL A 537 -12.06 25.62 -5.22
CA VAL A 537 -11.84 24.46 -4.33
C VAL A 537 -13.10 23.58 -4.26
N LYS A 538 -14.28 24.19 -4.09
CA LYS A 538 -15.54 23.43 -4.07
C LYS A 538 -15.81 22.74 -5.41
N GLN A 539 -15.49 23.40 -6.53
CA GLN A 539 -15.65 22.83 -7.87
C GLN A 539 -14.71 21.66 -8.16
N SER A 540 -13.56 21.56 -7.50
CA SER A 540 -12.67 20.39 -7.62
C SER A 540 -13.14 19.18 -6.83
N GLY A 541 -14.19 19.31 -6.02
CA GLY A 541 -14.65 18.27 -5.08
C GLY A 541 -13.97 18.30 -3.72
N SER A 542 -13.07 19.26 -3.48
CA SER A 542 -12.37 19.45 -2.21
C SER A 542 -13.19 20.28 -1.22
N GLN A 543 -13.00 20.06 0.07
CA GLN A 543 -13.58 20.90 1.12
C GLN A 543 -12.68 22.12 1.40
N ALA A 544 -13.21 23.34 1.20
CA ALA A 544 -12.47 24.57 1.52
C ALA A 544 -12.60 24.92 3.00
N ILE A 545 -11.50 25.30 3.64
CA ILE A 545 -11.46 25.87 4.99
C ILE A 545 -10.77 27.24 4.91
N VAL A 546 -11.49 28.29 5.28
CA VAL A 546 -10.92 29.65 5.27
C VAL A 546 -10.24 29.91 6.60
N VAL A 547 -8.99 30.35 6.56
CA VAL A 547 -8.20 30.71 7.74
C VAL A 547 -7.85 32.19 7.65
N SER A 548 -8.21 32.98 8.65
CA SER A 548 -7.84 34.41 8.68
C SER A 548 -6.32 34.58 8.82
N SER A 549 -5.77 35.71 8.39
CA SER A 549 -4.32 35.94 8.53
C SER A 549 -3.91 36.02 10.00
N VAL A 550 -2.83 35.32 10.35
CA VAL A 550 -2.18 35.43 11.66
C VAL A 550 -1.81 36.88 12.00
N THR A 551 -1.77 37.23 13.28
CA THR A 551 -1.28 38.55 13.68
C THR A 551 0.23 38.70 13.47
N ARG A 552 0.71 39.95 13.43
CA ARG A 552 2.13 40.25 13.62
C ARG A 552 2.43 40.46 15.09
N ARG A 553 3.66 40.16 15.48
CA ARG A 553 4.18 40.33 16.84
C ARG A 553 4.58 41.78 17.12
N GLN A 554 3.69 42.72 16.78
CA GLN A 554 3.89 44.15 17.05
C GLN A 554 3.06 44.54 18.27
N PHE A 555 3.74 44.92 19.34
CA PHE A 555 3.12 45.32 20.59
C PHE A 555 3.05 46.85 20.71
N GLY A 556 1.96 47.37 21.26
CA GLY A 556 1.79 48.77 21.64
C GLY A 556 2.43 49.07 22.99
N GLU A 557 2.33 50.34 23.43
CA GLU A 557 2.86 50.80 24.72
C GLU A 557 2.17 50.11 25.92
N ASP A 558 0.96 49.60 25.73
CA ASP A 558 0.20 48.84 26.71
C ASP A 558 0.65 47.37 26.84
N GLY A 559 1.69 46.97 26.10
CA GLY A 559 2.19 45.60 26.08
C GLY A 559 1.27 44.61 25.37
N ARG A 560 0.28 45.08 24.61
CA ARG A 560 -0.65 44.25 23.84
C ARG A 560 -0.39 44.35 22.35
N ILE A 561 -0.80 43.32 21.60
CA ILE A 561 -0.70 43.32 20.14
C ILE A 561 -1.48 44.50 19.55
N ALA A 562 -0.76 45.37 18.83
CA ALA A 562 -1.33 46.48 18.08
C ALA A 562 -1.81 45.99 16.70
N PRO A 563 -2.95 46.46 16.20
CA PRO A 563 -3.44 46.09 14.88
C PRO A 563 -2.45 46.57 13.80
N GLN A 564 -1.99 45.65 12.95
CA GLN A 564 -1.16 46.03 11.82
C GLN A 564 -2.01 46.77 10.79
N ILE A 565 -1.61 48.00 10.47
CA ILE A 565 -2.26 48.87 9.49
C ILE A 565 -1.34 49.04 8.26
N ALA A 566 -1.94 49.13 7.07
CA ALA A 566 -1.31 49.47 5.81
C ALA A 566 -2.18 50.49 5.05
N HIS A 567 -1.56 51.43 4.33
CA HIS A 567 -2.23 52.40 3.46
C HIS A 567 -3.53 53.01 4.04
N GLY A 568 -3.44 53.64 5.21
CA GLY A 568 -4.57 54.32 5.86
C GLY A 568 -5.27 53.44 6.88
N ASP A 569 -6.40 52.85 6.53
CA ASP A 569 -7.32 52.13 7.42
C ASP A 569 -7.34 50.60 7.19
N ARG A 570 -6.55 50.10 6.24
CA ARG A 570 -6.50 48.66 5.93
C ARG A 570 -5.71 47.95 7.01
N SER A 571 -6.38 47.08 7.75
CA SER A 571 -5.75 46.35 8.84
C SER A 571 -5.96 44.85 8.72
N LEU A 572 -5.05 44.06 9.28
CA LEU A 572 -5.23 42.60 9.32
C LEU A 572 -6.56 42.19 9.99
N PRO A 573 -7.00 42.81 11.11
CA PRO A 573 -8.33 42.54 11.67
C PRO A 573 -9.48 42.88 10.70
N ALA A 574 -9.37 43.95 9.91
CA ALA A 574 -10.40 44.27 8.91
C ALA A 574 -10.44 43.21 7.79
N PHE A 575 -9.29 42.72 7.33
CA PHE A 575 -9.20 41.65 6.33
C PHE A 575 -9.67 40.30 6.89
N ALA A 576 -9.38 40.01 8.17
CA ALA A 576 -9.89 38.82 8.86
C ALA A 576 -11.43 38.82 8.93
N LYS A 577 -12.07 39.97 9.19
CA LYS A 577 -13.53 40.10 9.14
C LYS A 577 -14.10 39.84 7.75
N VAL A 578 -13.41 40.28 6.69
CA VAL A 578 -13.82 39.94 5.32
C VAL A 578 -13.67 38.45 5.05
N ALA A 579 -12.58 37.81 5.50
CA ALA A 579 -12.40 36.37 5.36
C ALA A 579 -13.52 35.59 6.05
N GLN A 580 -13.91 36.01 7.26
CA GLN A 580 -15.07 35.46 7.98
C GLN A 580 -16.38 35.64 7.21
N ALA A 581 -16.63 36.83 6.66
CA ALA A 581 -17.82 37.11 5.87
C ALA A 581 -17.88 36.20 4.62
N VAL A 582 -16.76 36.05 3.90
CA VAL A 582 -16.68 35.14 2.75
C VAL A 582 -16.93 33.69 3.15
N ALA A 583 -16.34 33.21 4.25
CA ALA A 583 -16.55 31.85 4.72
C ALA A 583 -18.03 31.58 5.05
N ASN A 584 -18.67 32.52 5.76
CA ASN A 584 -20.10 32.46 6.10
C ASN A 584 -20.99 32.48 4.85
N GLU A 585 -20.74 33.41 3.91
CA GLU A 585 -21.48 33.50 2.64
C GLU A 585 -21.34 32.23 1.80
N SER A 586 -20.13 31.67 1.73
CA SER A 586 -19.81 30.47 0.96
C SER A 586 -20.17 29.17 1.68
N LYS A 587 -20.64 29.25 2.94
CA LYS A 587 -20.99 28.11 3.80
C LYS A 587 -19.84 27.11 3.90
N VAL A 588 -18.67 27.59 4.28
CA VAL A 588 -17.47 26.79 4.52
C VAL A 588 -16.91 27.08 5.91
N PRO A 589 -16.21 26.11 6.54
CA PRO A 589 -15.60 26.34 7.85
C PRO A 589 -14.64 27.54 7.87
N PHE A 590 -14.58 28.22 9.01
CA PHE A 590 -13.73 29.38 9.25
C PHE A 590 -12.89 29.18 10.51
N ILE A 591 -11.58 29.38 10.41
CA ILE A 591 -10.65 29.42 11.54
C ILE A 591 -10.22 30.88 11.73
N ASP A 592 -10.57 31.47 12.88
CA ASP A 592 -10.20 32.84 13.21
C ASP A 592 -8.79 32.96 13.80
N LEU A 593 -7.79 32.58 12.99
CA LEU A 593 -6.40 32.58 13.39
C LEU A 593 -5.92 33.98 13.84
N ASN A 594 -6.47 35.06 13.27
CA ASN A 594 -6.16 36.42 13.70
C ASN A 594 -6.48 36.63 15.18
N THR A 595 -7.72 36.34 15.59
CA THR A 595 -8.17 36.54 16.97
C THR A 595 -7.41 35.64 17.94
N ILE A 596 -7.28 34.34 17.64
CA ILE A 596 -6.63 33.40 18.57
C ILE A 596 -5.12 33.63 18.67
N SER A 597 -4.44 34.06 17.59
CA SER A 597 -3.02 34.40 17.66
C SER A 597 -2.76 35.72 18.42
N ILE A 598 -3.68 36.70 18.34
CA ILE A 598 -3.64 37.90 19.20
C ILE A 598 -3.76 37.50 20.68
N ALA A 599 -4.70 36.61 21.01
CA ALA A 599 -4.89 36.13 22.37
C ALA A 599 -3.63 35.41 22.89
N HIS A 600 -3.07 34.50 22.10
CA HIS A 600 -1.82 33.78 22.41
C HIS A 600 -0.67 34.74 22.71
N HIS A 601 -0.41 35.68 21.81
CA HIS A 601 0.70 36.62 21.99
C HIS A 601 0.50 37.60 23.16
N ASN A 602 -0.74 38.02 23.42
CA ASN A 602 -1.06 38.82 24.60
C ASN A 602 -0.91 38.04 25.91
N GLN A 603 -1.06 36.71 25.88
CA GLN A 603 -0.88 35.86 27.03
C GLN A 603 0.61 35.65 27.36
N ILE A 604 1.43 35.35 26.35
CA ILE A 604 2.87 35.13 26.57
C ILE A 604 3.67 36.43 26.69
N GLY A 605 3.12 37.54 26.21
CA GLY A 605 3.71 38.87 26.29
C GLY A 605 4.80 39.16 25.23
N PRO A 606 5.30 40.41 25.19
CA PRO A 606 6.25 40.86 24.16
C PRO A 606 7.57 40.09 24.16
N GLU A 607 8.12 39.82 25.34
CA GLU A 607 9.44 39.22 25.54
C GLU A 607 9.48 37.78 25.02
N ALA A 608 8.56 36.92 25.48
CA ALA A 608 8.47 35.54 24.99
C ALA A 608 8.09 35.47 23.51
N SER A 609 7.30 36.44 23.01
CA SER A 609 6.95 36.51 21.59
C SER A 609 8.14 36.77 20.66
N VAL A 610 9.27 37.28 21.17
CA VAL A 610 10.49 37.48 20.35
C VAL A 610 11.05 36.15 19.85
N GLU A 611 10.93 35.07 20.64
CA GLU A 611 11.42 33.74 20.25
C GLU A 611 10.73 33.21 19.00
N TYR A 612 9.57 33.77 18.64
CA TYR A 612 8.78 33.34 17.49
C TYR A 612 9.19 34.08 16.20
N ASN A 613 10.06 35.07 16.28
CA ASN A 613 10.56 35.79 15.11
C ASN A 613 11.57 34.94 14.35
N TYR A 614 11.46 34.90 13.03
CA TYR A 614 12.40 34.17 12.18
C TYR A 614 13.85 34.59 12.46
N GLU A 615 14.12 35.90 12.41
CA GLU A 615 15.40 36.48 12.81
C GLU A 615 15.19 37.92 13.33
N GLY A 616 15.93 38.27 14.38
CA GLY A 616 16.02 39.63 14.93
C GLY A 616 14.65 40.30 15.11
N THR A 617 14.41 41.35 14.32
CA THR A 617 13.20 42.18 14.39
C THR A 617 12.08 41.74 13.44
N ASP A 618 12.17 40.57 12.81
CA ASP A 618 11.12 40.08 11.91
C ASP A 618 9.87 39.62 12.68
N ARG A 619 8.90 40.53 12.76
CA ARG A 619 7.61 40.32 13.45
C ARG A 619 6.55 39.66 12.56
N THR A 620 6.89 39.23 11.35
CA THR A 620 5.97 38.58 10.40
C THR A 620 6.29 37.10 10.26
N HIS A 621 7.54 36.77 9.97
CA HIS A 621 8.01 35.41 9.70
C HIS A 621 8.38 34.65 10.98
N PHE A 622 8.29 33.33 10.94
CA PHE A 622 8.41 32.50 12.13
C PHE A 622 9.78 31.82 12.25
N SER A 623 10.30 31.75 13.48
CA SER A 623 11.27 30.73 13.87
C SER A 623 10.61 29.36 13.89
N THR A 624 11.38 28.29 14.11
CA THR A 624 10.84 26.94 14.34
C THR A 624 9.83 26.92 15.50
N ALA A 625 10.15 27.59 16.62
CA ALA A 625 9.26 27.67 17.78
C ALA A 625 7.97 28.44 17.45
N GLY A 626 8.07 29.55 16.72
CA GLY A 626 6.91 30.32 16.29
C GLY A 626 6.01 29.57 15.32
N GLY A 627 6.61 28.85 14.36
CA GLY A 627 5.87 28.02 13.40
C GLY A 627 5.09 26.92 14.10
N LYS A 628 5.73 26.22 15.06
CA LYS A 628 5.10 25.16 15.86
C LYS A 628 3.93 25.68 16.71
N ALA A 629 4.12 26.82 17.38
CA ALA A 629 3.08 27.43 18.20
C ALA A 629 1.85 27.85 17.37
N ILE A 630 2.06 28.53 16.24
CA ILE A 630 0.96 28.95 15.37
C ILE A 630 0.27 27.77 14.70
N ALA A 631 1.03 26.76 14.24
CA ALA A 631 0.45 25.52 13.73
C ALA A 631 -0.41 24.82 14.80
N GLY A 632 0.00 24.82 16.06
CA GLY A 632 -0.77 24.26 17.17
C GLY A 632 -2.12 24.94 17.37
N LEU A 633 -2.20 26.27 17.22
CA LEU A 633 -3.48 27.00 17.25
C LEU A 633 -4.40 26.58 16.10
N VAL A 634 -3.85 26.41 14.89
CA VAL A 634 -4.62 25.94 13.72
C VAL A 634 -5.12 24.51 13.93
N ILE A 635 -4.28 23.62 14.47
CA ILE A 635 -4.62 22.21 14.76
C ILE A 635 -5.79 22.13 15.74
N GLU A 636 -5.80 22.95 16.79
CA GLU A 636 -6.87 22.91 17.78
C GLU A 636 -8.22 23.33 17.18
N GLU A 637 -8.25 24.41 16.40
CA GLU A 637 -9.46 24.87 15.71
C GLU A 637 -9.91 23.91 14.62
N LEU A 638 -8.99 23.18 13.99
CA LEU A 638 -9.28 22.23 12.93
C LEU A 638 -10.13 21.05 13.44
N LYS A 639 -10.03 20.68 14.71
CA LYS A 639 -10.90 19.66 15.34
C LYS A 639 -12.39 20.02 15.26
N THR A 640 -12.71 21.30 15.22
CA THR A 640 -14.09 21.78 15.06
C THR A 640 -14.41 22.07 13.59
N ALA A 641 -13.45 22.63 12.84
CA ALA A 641 -13.65 23.01 11.45
C ALA A 641 -13.73 21.82 10.47
N ALA A 642 -13.06 20.71 10.80
CA ALA A 642 -13.08 19.45 10.08
C ALA A 642 -13.01 18.28 11.08
N PRO A 643 -14.13 17.97 11.77
CA PRO A 643 -14.15 16.95 12.83
C PRO A 643 -13.62 15.58 12.40
N GLU A 644 -13.76 15.23 11.12
CA GLU A 644 -13.23 14.02 10.51
C GLU A 644 -11.70 13.90 10.54
N LEU A 645 -10.98 15.02 10.68
CA LEU A 645 -9.52 15.02 10.82
C LEU A 645 -9.05 14.80 12.26
N THR A 646 -9.94 14.92 13.26
CA THR A 646 -9.57 14.99 14.69
C THR A 646 -8.69 13.84 15.16
N GLU A 647 -9.01 12.61 14.75
CA GLU A 647 -8.25 11.41 15.15
C GLU A 647 -6.85 11.35 14.53
N TYR A 648 -6.61 12.16 13.50
CA TYR A 648 -5.37 12.24 12.74
C TYR A 648 -4.55 13.48 13.10
N LEU A 649 -5.00 14.31 14.03
CA LEU A 649 -4.24 15.45 14.54
C LEU A 649 -3.48 15.03 15.80
N LYS A 650 -2.18 15.32 15.87
CA LYS A 650 -1.40 15.06 17.08
C LYS A 650 -1.86 16.03 18.16
N ASN A 651 -2.31 15.49 19.29
CA ASN A 651 -2.60 16.31 20.45
C ASN A 651 -1.32 17.03 20.89
N GLY A 652 -1.37 18.35 20.97
CA GLY A 652 -0.33 19.13 21.64
C GLY A 652 -0.40 18.89 23.14
N SER A 653 0.10 17.76 23.63
CA SER A 653 0.36 17.61 25.06
C SER A 653 1.60 18.42 25.40
N SER A 654 1.37 19.48 26.16
CA SER A 654 2.34 20.07 27.07
C SER A 654 2.99 18.97 27.93
N SER A 655 4.16 18.48 27.54
CA SER A 655 5.00 17.61 28.36
C SER A 655 6.47 17.94 28.06
N ASP A 656 6.86 19.15 28.45
CA ASP A 656 8.25 19.57 28.67
C ASP A 656 8.23 20.54 29.87
N ALA A 657 7.81 20.02 31.02
CA ALA A 657 7.95 20.67 32.33
C ALA A 657 7.82 19.59 33.42
N GLU A 658 8.88 18.80 33.59
CA GLU A 658 9.34 18.30 34.89
C GLU A 658 10.83 17.94 34.81
#